data_AF-D9WUW2-F1
#
_entry.id   AF-D9WUW2-F1
#
_cell.length_a   1.000
_cell.length_b   1.000
_cell.length_c   1.000
_cell.angle_alpha   90.00
_cell.angle_beta   90.00
_cell.angle_gamma   90.00
#
_symmetry.space_group_name_H-M   'P 1'
#
loop_
_entity.id
_entity.type
_entity.pdbx_description
1 polymer ?
#
loop_
_entity_poly.entity_id
_entity_poly.type
_entity_poly.pdbx_seq_one_letter_code
_entity_poly.pdbx_strand_id
1 'polypeptide(L)'
;RSPGCAGAWPRPPSSNALHLLGSAPWAPTVSWWWIALGWLLCVSPPGRIAIAAGGARLLLRALKPGTYPRGGGVHLRLWTAERLAELSGATGLSGSWLTHYARALGVRIGSDVDLHALPPVTGMLKLGKGSAVEPEVDLSGHWLDGDRLRIGRIRIGAGATVGARSTLFPGARIGKRAEIAPGSGVTGAVPAGRRWAGVPAAKSGKAAQHRPEDRPPRTRRWAVVYGLTALGLTLLPALALLPALAVLALFVRGTRDAGTALLHALAAVPVATVAGMVCYALLILAGVRALGIGLRAGDHPVHGRIAWQAWATERLMDMARVHLFPLYASLFTPVWLRALGMKVGRGVEASTVLALPSMTTVGDGAFLADDTMVASYELGGGRLRIAESRVGKMAFLGNSGMAAGGSSVPKRGLVGVLSAAPKGAKAGSSWLGMPPMRLPRAAEEGDQSRTYRPARRLKWARGAVELCRIVPVMGGAALAVLVLAAFAVVAARWGFPAAVAGGGVLLCAGGVVACAVAVVAKWLLVGRFKAAERPLWSSFVWRTELADTFVEVLAVPWLAGALSGTPLMNWWLRGLGARIGRGAWCETYWLPEADLVRIGAGASVNRGCVVQTHLFHDRIMRMDEVVLEEGATLGPHGIVLPGATVGACATVGPASLVMRGESLPAGTRWLGNPIAAWQPEKERDMRKTEDTAK
;
A
#
# COMPACT_ATOMS: atom_id res chain seq x y z
N ARG A 1 -22.11 58.08 12.24
CA ARG A 1 -20.63 58.12 12.09
C ARG A 1 -20.10 56.77 12.56
N SER A 2 -19.27 56.15 11.74
CA SER A 2 -18.87 54.74 11.68
C SER A 2 -18.30 54.15 12.98
N PRO A 3 -18.51 52.84 13.19
CA PRO A 3 -17.44 51.93 13.59
C PRO A 3 -17.29 50.88 12.47
N GLY A 4 -16.14 50.68 11.85
CA GLY A 4 -14.85 50.41 12.48
C GLY A 4 -14.40 49.07 11.91
N CYS A 5 -13.33 49.09 11.11
CA CYS A 5 -12.77 47.96 10.39
C CYS A 5 -12.61 46.70 11.26
N ALA A 6 -13.42 45.66 11.01
CA ALA A 6 -13.16 44.31 11.49
C ALA A 6 -12.60 43.48 10.33
N GLY A 7 -11.31 43.16 10.44
CA GLY A 7 -10.50 42.52 9.41
C GLY A 7 -11.10 41.24 8.84
N ALA A 8 -11.08 41.14 7.51
CA ALA A 8 -11.46 39.98 6.73
C ALA A 8 -10.40 38.87 6.90
N TRP A 9 -10.74 37.83 7.67
CA TRP A 9 -9.91 36.63 7.84
C TRP A 9 -10.68 35.36 7.39
N PRO A 10 -9.98 34.33 6.88
CA PRO A 10 -10.55 33.20 6.14
C PRO A 10 -11.39 32.22 6.95
N ARG A 11 -12.28 31.52 6.22
CA ARG A 11 -13.47 30.76 6.63
C ARG A 11 -13.44 29.30 6.03
N PRO A 12 -14.46 28.39 6.02
CA PRO A 12 -14.32 26.99 5.58
C PRO A 12 -14.81 26.71 4.11
N PRO A 13 -14.10 25.90 3.30
CA PRO A 13 -14.31 25.82 1.84
C PRO A 13 -15.59 25.12 1.35
N SER A 14 -16.16 24.18 2.11
CA SER A 14 -17.39 23.46 1.70
C SER A 14 -18.63 24.36 1.67
N SER A 15 -18.67 25.35 2.56
CA SER A 15 -19.71 26.38 2.60
C SER A 15 -19.68 27.29 1.36
N ASN A 16 -18.53 27.45 0.68
CA ASN A 16 -18.46 28.20 -0.58
C ASN A 16 -19.21 27.51 -1.70
N ALA A 17 -19.09 26.18 -1.81
CA ALA A 17 -19.80 25.41 -2.82
C ALA A 17 -21.32 25.45 -2.57
N LEU A 18 -21.74 25.29 -1.32
CA LEU A 18 -23.16 25.39 -0.93
C LEU A 18 -23.73 26.80 -1.13
N HIS A 19 -22.92 27.84 -0.92
CA HIS A 19 -23.31 29.23 -1.17
C HIS A 19 -23.39 29.55 -2.67
N LEU A 20 -22.44 29.08 -3.49
CA LEU A 20 -22.50 29.19 -4.96
C LEU A 20 -23.77 28.54 -5.53
N LEU A 21 -24.21 27.44 -4.92
CA LEU A 21 -25.44 26.73 -5.27
C LEU A 21 -26.71 27.32 -4.61
N GLY A 22 -26.60 28.43 -3.87
CA GLY A 22 -27.72 29.08 -3.18
C GLY A 22 -28.43 28.18 -2.16
N SER A 23 -27.77 27.12 -1.68
CA SER A 23 -28.41 26.04 -0.92
C SER A 23 -28.38 26.27 0.59
N ALA A 24 -27.39 27.00 1.10
CA ALA A 24 -27.27 27.35 2.51
C ALA A 24 -26.76 28.79 2.68
N PRO A 25 -27.59 29.83 2.46
CA PRO A 25 -27.17 31.23 2.55
C PRO A 25 -26.74 31.64 3.96
N TRP A 26 -27.15 30.90 4.99
CA TRP A 26 -26.68 31.06 6.37
C TRP A 26 -25.26 30.53 6.60
N ALA A 27 -24.70 29.75 5.67
CA ALA A 27 -23.40 29.12 5.84
C ALA A 27 -22.25 30.12 5.53
N PRO A 28 -21.24 30.23 6.39
CA PRO A 28 -20.16 31.21 6.23
C PRO A 28 -19.24 30.87 5.05
N THR A 29 -18.88 31.84 4.20
CA THR A 29 -17.99 31.62 3.03
C THR A 29 -16.57 32.16 3.23
N VAL A 30 -15.58 31.53 2.59
CA VAL A 30 -14.16 31.88 2.57
C VAL A 30 -13.82 32.68 1.34
N SER A 31 -12.85 33.58 1.45
CA SER A 31 -12.21 34.08 0.24
C SER A 31 -11.52 32.95 -0.53
N TRP A 32 -11.76 32.89 -1.84
CA TRP A 32 -11.15 31.92 -2.75
C TRP A 32 -9.62 31.96 -2.72
N TRP A 33 -9.01 33.09 -2.36
CA TRP A 33 -7.56 33.20 -2.20
C TRP A 33 -7.01 32.30 -1.10
N TRP A 34 -7.73 32.13 0.00
CA TRP A 34 -7.29 31.25 1.08
C TRP A 34 -7.52 29.78 0.76
N ILE A 35 -8.56 29.46 -0.02
CA ILE A 35 -8.74 28.13 -0.58
C ILE A 35 -7.61 27.81 -1.56
N ALA A 36 -7.28 28.75 -2.44
CA ALA A 36 -6.17 28.62 -3.39
C ALA A 36 -4.83 28.45 -2.66
N LEU A 37 -4.60 29.22 -1.60
CA LEU A 37 -3.39 29.09 -0.77
C LEU A 37 -3.34 27.74 -0.03
N GLY A 38 -4.44 27.32 0.59
CA GLY A 38 -4.53 26.01 1.25
C GLY A 38 -4.32 24.85 0.28
N TRP A 39 -4.90 24.95 -0.92
CA TRP A 39 -4.66 24.00 -2.00
C TRP A 39 -3.20 24.02 -2.44
N LEU A 40 -2.60 25.20 -2.65
CA LEU A 40 -1.20 25.34 -3.04
C LEU A 40 -0.27 24.72 -2.00
N LEU A 41 -0.51 24.95 -0.71
CA LEU A 41 0.36 24.46 0.36
C LEU A 41 0.16 22.97 0.67
N CYS A 42 -1.09 22.48 0.73
CA CYS A 42 -1.39 21.16 1.26
C CYS A 42 -1.77 20.11 0.18
N VAL A 43 -2.21 20.55 -1.00
CA VAL A 43 -2.73 19.65 -2.04
C VAL A 43 -1.81 19.62 -3.25
N SER A 44 -1.27 20.76 -3.67
CA SER A 44 -0.45 20.87 -4.86
C SER A 44 0.88 20.12 -4.71
N PRO A 45 1.43 19.52 -5.78
CA PRO A 45 2.70 18.83 -5.71
C PRO A 45 3.85 19.68 -5.14
N PRO A 46 4.06 20.95 -5.53
CA PRO A 46 5.08 21.81 -4.92
C PRO A 46 4.91 22.01 -3.41
N GLY A 47 3.69 22.23 -2.93
CA GLY A 47 3.42 22.42 -1.50
C GLY A 47 3.73 21.16 -0.69
N ARG A 48 3.26 20.00 -1.17
CA ARG A 48 3.57 18.71 -0.56
C ARG A 48 5.07 18.44 -0.50
N ILE A 49 5.80 18.74 -1.57
CA ILE A 49 7.27 18.63 -1.61
C ILE A 49 7.92 19.58 -0.58
N ALA A 50 7.47 20.83 -0.52
CA ALA A 50 8.04 21.82 0.41
C ALA A 50 7.85 21.39 1.87
N ILE A 51 6.65 20.92 2.23
CA ILE A 51 6.34 20.43 3.58
C ILE A 51 7.16 19.18 3.90
N ALA A 52 7.05 18.14 3.07
CA ALA A 52 7.69 16.84 3.34
C ALA A 52 9.22 16.94 3.30
N ALA A 53 9.78 17.45 2.21
CA ALA A 53 11.22 17.51 2.05
C ALA A 53 11.85 18.59 2.94
N GLY A 54 11.22 19.76 3.08
CA GLY A 54 11.69 20.81 3.98
C GLY A 54 11.73 20.34 5.44
N GLY A 55 10.64 19.72 5.90
CA GLY A 55 10.56 19.15 7.24
C GLY A 55 11.54 18.01 7.45
N ALA A 56 11.67 17.06 6.51
CA ALA A 56 12.65 15.98 6.60
C ALA A 56 14.09 16.51 6.65
N ARG A 57 14.43 17.53 5.85
CA ARG A 57 15.79 18.13 5.83
C ARG A 57 16.11 18.86 7.12
N LEU A 58 15.13 19.52 7.73
CA LEU A 58 15.28 20.14 9.05
C LEU A 58 15.43 19.08 10.14
N LEU A 59 14.50 18.12 10.18
CA LEU A 59 14.48 17.04 11.16
C LEU A 59 15.70 16.14 11.05
N LEU A 60 16.32 15.96 9.88
CA LEU A 60 17.40 14.99 9.66
C LEU A 60 18.76 15.63 9.31
N ARG A 61 18.94 16.94 9.52
CA ARG A 61 20.14 17.72 9.11
C ARG A 61 21.49 17.11 9.52
N ALA A 62 21.55 16.44 10.67
CA ALA A 62 22.77 15.86 11.23
C ALA A 62 22.79 14.32 11.20
N LEU A 63 21.84 13.69 10.50
CA LEU A 63 21.73 12.25 10.45
C LEU A 63 22.94 11.63 9.72
N LYS A 64 23.57 10.63 10.33
CA LYS A 64 24.63 9.83 9.72
C LYS A 64 24.17 8.38 9.56
N PRO A 65 24.74 7.61 8.62
CA PRO A 65 24.60 6.16 8.63
C PRO A 65 25.14 5.59 9.93
N GLY A 66 24.48 4.57 10.48
CA GLY A 66 24.89 3.96 11.74
C GLY A 66 23.75 3.21 12.42
N THR A 67 24.02 2.80 13.65
CA THR A 67 23.05 2.14 14.52
C THR A 67 22.67 3.09 15.66
N TYR A 68 21.38 3.24 15.88
CA TYR A 68 20.82 4.13 16.89
C TYR A 68 19.85 3.37 17.80
N PRO A 69 19.65 3.78 19.05
CA PRO A 69 18.67 3.14 19.93
C PRO A 69 17.24 3.37 19.42
N ARG A 70 16.42 2.32 19.46
CA ARG A 70 14.98 2.37 19.22
C ARG A 70 14.33 3.30 20.24
N GLY A 71 13.52 4.22 19.74
CA GLY A 71 12.83 5.22 20.57
C GLY A 71 13.72 6.40 21.01
N GLY A 72 15.02 6.39 20.67
CA GLY A 72 15.90 7.53 20.91
C GLY A 72 15.58 8.71 19.97
N GLY A 73 16.19 9.87 20.24
CA GLY A 73 15.92 11.11 19.49
C GLY A 73 16.13 11.00 17.97
N VAL A 74 17.11 10.21 17.51
CA VAL A 74 17.31 9.95 16.07
C VAL A 74 16.15 9.17 15.47
N HIS A 75 15.69 8.12 16.16
CA HIS A 75 14.55 7.33 15.71
C HIS A 75 13.27 8.16 15.63
N LEU A 76 12.98 8.96 16.67
CA LEU A 76 11.80 9.82 16.70
C LEU A 76 11.84 10.87 15.59
N ARG A 77 12.99 11.49 15.33
CA ARG A 77 13.14 12.45 14.22
C ARG A 77 12.91 11.81 12.86
N LEU A 78 13.40 10.58 12.65
CA LEU A 78 13.18 9.81 11.43
C LEU A 78 11.69 9.46 11.27
N TRP A 79 11.09 8.88 12.31
CA TRP A 79 9.66 8.55 12.33
C TRP A 79 8.79 9.79 12.04
N THR A 80 9.08 10.93 12.66
CA THR A 80 8.34 12.19 12.40
C THR A 80 8.51 12.64 10.95
N ALA A 81 9.69 12.49 10.35
CA ALA A 81 9.92 12.83 8.96
C ALA A 81 9.13 11.92 8.00
N GLU A 82 8.99 10.64 8.32
CA GLU A 82 8.16 9.69 7.55
C GLU A 82 6.68 10.01 7.66
N ARG A 83 6.17 10.22 8.88
CA ARG A 83 4.78 10.62 9.10
C ARG A 83 4.46 11.95 8.42
N LEU A 84 5.39 12.90 8.40
CA LEU A 84 5.21 14.16 7.68
C LEU A 84 5.10 13.95 6.16
N ALA A 85 5.91 13.05 5.58
CA ALA A 85 5.83 12.72 4.16
C ALA A 85 4.51 12.02 3.80
N GLU A 86 4.00 11.14 4.66
CA GLU A 86 2.72 10.46 4.47
C GLU A 86 1.54 11.40 4.62
N LEU A 87 1.46 12.15 5.72
CA LEU A 87 0.33 13.04 6.03
C LEU A 87 0.25 14.24 5.09
N SER A 88 1.38 14.70 4.53
CA SER A 88 1.36 15.71 3.47
C SER A 88 0.93 15.13 2.11
N GLY A 89 0.84 13.80 1.96
CA GLY A 89 0.54 13.14 0.69
C GLY A 89 1.71 13.15 -0.30
N ALA A 90 2.94 13.40 0.16
CA ALA A 90 4.14 13.36 -0.68
C ALA A 90 4.46 11.93 -1.16
N THR A 91 4.02 10.91 -0.41
CA THR A 91 4.09 9.50 -0.82
C THR A 91 3.20 9.14 -2.00
N GLY A 92 2.21 9.99 -2.33
CA GLY A 92 1.39 9.84 -3.55
C GLY A 92 1.99 10.50 -4.80
N LEU A 93 3.14 11.19 -4.68
CA LEU A 93 3.77 11.86 -5.81
C LEU A 93 4.32 10.85 -6.81
N SER A 94 4.10 11.11 -8.09
CA SER A 94 4.49 10.22 -9.18
C SER A 94 4.95 10.99 -10.42
N GLY A 95 5.44 10.28 -11.43
CA GLY A 95 5.97 10.88 -12.65
C GLY A 95 7.13 11.84 -12.36
N SER A 96 7.14 13.01 -13.01
CA SER A 96 8.23 13.98 -12.83
C SER A 96 8.26 14.58 -11.42
N TRP A 97 7.13 14.69 -10.71
CA TRP A 97 7.07 15.24 -9.34
C TRP A 97 7.85 14.40 -8.34
N LEU A 98 7.84 13.07 -8.48
CA LEU A 98 8.60 12.15 -7.63
C LEU A 98 10.11 12.41 -7.73
N THR A 99 10.61 12.72 -8.93
CA THR A 99 12.03 13.05 -9.12
C THR A 99 12.39 14.38 -8.46
N HIS A 100 11.49 15.38 -8.51
CA HIS A 100 11.70 16.66 -7.81
C HIS A 100 11.70 16.46 -6.29
N TYR A 101 10.76 15.66 -5.77
CA TYR A 101 10.69 15.29 -4.36
C TYR A 101 11.99 14.63 -3.88
N ALA A 102 12.46 13.61 -4.62
CA ALA A 102 13.72 12.93 -4.30
C ALA A 102 14.91 13.89 -4.25
N ARG A 103 15.03 14.81 -5.21
CA ARG A 103 16.10 15.83 -5.19
C ARG A 103 15.98 16.78 -3.99
N ALA A 104 14.76 17.20 -3.64
CA ALA A 104 14.52 18.06 -2.49
C ALA A 104 14.94 17.41 -1.16
N LEU A 105 14.74 16.09 -1.03
CA LEU A 105 15.24 15.29 0.10
C LEU A 105 16.77 15.17 0.15
N GLY A 106 17.49 15.55 -0.91
CA GLY A 106 18.94 15.45 -1.01
C GLY A 106 19.45 14.19 -1.70
N VAL A 107 18.56 13.42 -2.35
CA VAL A 107 18.96 12.26 -3.17
C VAL A 107 19.79 12.72 -4.36
N ARG A 108 20.90 12.03 -4.62
CA ARG A 108 21.76 12.31 -5.78
C ARG A 108 21.29 11.48 -6.97
N ILE A 109 20.68 12.14 -7.95
CA ILE A 109 20.08 11.49 -9.12
C ILE A 109 20.88 11.86 -10.38
N GLY A 110 21.45 10.86 -11.04
CA GLY A 110 22.13 11.02 -12.33
C GLY A 110 21.17 11.39 -13.48
N SER A 111 21.72 11.71 -14.66
CA SER A 111 20.90 11.93 -15.84
C SER A 111 20.17 10.64 -16.23
N ASP A 112 19.01 10.78 -16.86
CA ASP A 112 18.29 9.66 -17.46
C ASP A 112 17.86 8.55 -16.47
N VAL A 113 17.71 8.87 -15.19
CA VAL A 113 17.16 7.94 -14.20
C VAL A 113 15.65 7.78 -14.38
N ASP A 114 15.17 6.55 -14.30
CA ASP A 114 13.74 6.22 -14.28
C ASP A 114 13.40 5.72 -12.86
N LEU A 115 12.75 6.57 -12.06
CA LEU A 115 12.45 6.31 -10.64
C LEU A 115 10.93 6.18 -10.45
N HIS A 116 10.45 4.96 -10.23
CA HIS A 116 9.03 4.67 -9.99
C HIS A 116 8.76 4.17 -8.55
N ALA A 117 9.75 4.29 -7.66
CA ALA A 117 9.65 3.98 -6.22
C ALA A 117 9.91 5.21 -5.35
N LEU A 118 9.37 5.20 -4.13
CA LEU A 118 9.53 6.30 -3.19
C LEU A 118 11.00 6.44 -2.73
N PRO A 119 11.58 7.65 -2.77
CA PRO A 119 12.91 7.89 -2.22
C PRO A 119 12.88 7.83 -0.68
N PRO A 120 14.01 7.50 -0.03
CA PRO A 120 14.09 7.57 1.43
C PRO A 120 14.03 9.02 1.91
N VAL A 121 13.24 9.29 2.95
CA VAL A 121 13.17 10.62 3.59
C VAL A 121 14.52 11.10 4.16
N THR A 122 15.45 10.17 4.40
CA THR A 122 16.81 10.46 4.85
C THR A 122 17.67 11.14 3.79
N GLY A 123 17.26 11.10 2.51
CA GLY A 123 18.06 11.56 1.38
C GLY A 123 19.29 10.67 1.09
N MET A 124 19.47 9.56 1.81
CA MET A 124 20.67 8.69 1.73
C MET A 124 20.64 7.72 0.54
N LEU A 125 20.32 8.24 -0.64
CA LEU A 125 20.23 7.48 -1.88
C LEU A 125 21.08 8.14 -2.99
N LYS A 126 21.80 7.31 -3.74
CA LYS A 126 22.50 7.72 -4.97
C LYS A 126 22.08 6.83 -6.13
N LEU A 127 21.55 7.45 -7.19
CA LEU A 127 21.15 6.80 -8.44
C LEU A 127 22.10 7.22 -9.56
N GLY A 128 22.74 6.25 -10.21
CA GLY A 128 23.67 6.47 -11.31
C GLY A 128 22.95 6.81 -12.62
N LYS A 129 23.68 7.40 -13.57
CA LYS A 129 23.13 7.73 -14.90
C LYS A 129 22.42 6.53 -15.53
N GLY A 130 21.21 6.73 -16.03
CA GLY A 130 20.46 5.72 -16.77
C GLY A 130 19.94 4.54 -15.94
N SER A 131 20.05 4.57 -14.61
CA SER A 131 19.50 3.50 -13.76
C SER A 131 17.98 3.52 -13.72
N ALA A 132 17.36 2.36 -13.54
CA ALA A 132 15.93 2.20 -13.40
C ALA A 132 15.57 1.56 -12.06
N VAL A 133 14.52 2.08 -11.43
CA VAL A 133 13.91 1.51 -10.21
C VAL A 133 12.42 1.37 -10.44
N GLU A 134 11.95 0.13 -10.40
CA GLU A 134 10.55 -0.24 -10.61
C GLU A 134 9.65 0.07 -9.41
N PRO A 135 8.32 -0.03 -9.55
CA PRO A 135 7.36 0.21 -8.46
C PRO A 135 7.57 -0.69 -7.24
N GLU A 136 7.12 -0.20 -6.08
CA GLU A 136 7.11 -0.94 -4.81
C GLU A 136 8.49 -1.45 -4.35
N VAL A 137 9.59 -0.92 -4.90
CA VAL A 137 10.94 -1.16 -4.35
C VAL A 137 11.12 -0.39 -3.05
N ASP A 138 11.51 -1.07 -1.98
CA ASP A 138 11.83 -0.43 -0.71
C ASP A 138 13.25 0.18 -0.75
N LEU A 139 13.28 1.51 -0.81
CA LEU A 139 14.49 2.33 -0.79
C LEU A 139 14.71 3.03 0.56
N SER A 140 13.97 2.69 1.61
CA SER A 140 13.94 3.43 2.88
C SER A 140 15.30 3.47 3.59
N GLY A 141 16.15 2.45 3.36
CA GLY A 141 17.53 2.42 3.86
C GLY A 141 17.66 2.32 5.37
N HIS A 142 16.59 1.95 6.08
CA HIS A 142 16.59 1.72 7.51
C HIS A 142 15.58 0.65 7.93
N TRP A 143 15.77 0.07 9.11
CA TRP A 143 14.82 -0.83 9.78
C TRP A 143 15.19 -1.02 11.26
N LEU A 144 14.25 -1.54 12.04
CA LEU A 144 14.45 -1.93 13.44
C LEU A 144 14.81 -3.40 13.56
N ASP A 145 15.90 -3.66 14.27
CA ASP A 145 16.40 -4.97 14.67
C ASP A 145 16.50 -4.99 16.20
N GLY A 146 15.49 -5.56 16.85
CA GLY A 146 15.31 -5.52 18.30
C GLY A 146 15.17 -4.09 18.82
N ASP A 147 16.13 -3.69 19.65
CA ASP A 147 16.26 -2.36 20.24
C ASP A 147 17.12 -1.39 19.40
N ARG A 148 17.53 -1.79 18.19
CA ARG A 148 18.45 -1.03 17.34
C ARG A 148 17.81 -0.62 16.01
N LEU A 149 17.81 0.68 15.75
CA LEU A 149 17.54 1.26 14.44
C LEU A 149 18.82 1.23 13.59
N ARG A 150 18.80 0.50 12.48
CA ARG A 150 19.90 0.44 11.51
C ARG A 150 19.61 1.40 10.36
N ILE A 151 20.50 2.34 10.07
CA ILE A 151 20.37 3.33 8.97
C ILE A 151 21.59 3.25 8.06
N GLY A 152 21.39 3.25 6.75
CA GLY A 152 22.45 3.05 5.77
C GLY A 152 22.18 3.74 4.44
N ARG A 153 23.27 4.02 3.71
CA ARG A 153 23.20 4.59 2.36
C ARG A 153 22.91 3.49 1.34
N ILE A 154 22.04 3.79 0.38
CA ILE A 154 21.81 2.94 -0.79
C ILE A 154 22.48 3.57 -2.01
N ARG A 155 23.18 2.74 -2.79
CA ARG A 155 23.82 3.17 -4.05
C ARG A 155 23.37 2.28 -5.20
N ILE A 156 22.81 2.86 -6.24
CA ILE A 156 22.44 2.17 -7.48
C ILE A 156 23.34 2.68 -8.60
N GLY A 157 24.10 1.78 -9.22
CA GLY A 157 25.10 2.09 -10.25
C GLY A 157 24.47 2.54 -11.57
N ALA A 158 25.29 3.16 -12.43
CA ALA A 158 24.84 3.60 -13.75
C ALA A 158 24.32 2.43 -14.59
N GLY A 159 23.16 2.63 -15.23
CA GLY A 159 22.48 1.63 -16.05
C GLY A 159 21.99 0.38 -15.30
N ALA A 160 22.01 0.39 -13.97
CA ALA A 160 21.48 -0.73 -13.19
C ALA A 160 19.94 -0.69 -13.11
N THR A 161 19.32 -1.86 -13.02
CA THR A 161 17.86 -2.01 -12.84
C THR A 161 17.59 -2.69 -11.50
N VAL A 162 16.61 -2.18 -10.76
CA VAL A 162 16.05 -2.84 -9.57
C VAL A 162 14.58 -3.15 -9.81
N GLY A 163 14.25 -4.44 -9.86
CA GLY A 163 12.92 -4.94 -10.16
C GLY A 163 11.91 -4.73 -9.03
N ALA A 164 10.63 -4.72 -9.39
CA ALA A 164 9.53 -4.39 -8.50
C ALA A 164 9.50 -5.24 -7.21
N ARG A 165 9.00 -4.67 -6.10
CA ARG A 165 8.91 -5.35 -4.79
C ARG A 165 10.24 -5.85 -4.21
N SER A 166 11.37 -5.34 -4.71
CA SER A 166 12.68 -5.65 -4.12
C SER A 166 12.91 -4.80 -2.86
N THR A 167 13.62 -5.34 -1.88
CA THR A 167 14.01 -4.63 -0.65
C THR A 167 15.52 -4.41 -0.62
N LEU A 168 15.96 -3.15 -0.57
CA LEU A 168 17.38 -2.81 -0.47
C LEU A 168 17.74 -2.49 0.98
N PHE A 169 18.62 -3.30 1.58
CA PHE A 169 19.01 -3.16 2.97
C PHE A 169 19.85 -1.89 3.19
N PRO A 170 19.92 -1.39 4.44
CA PRO A 170 20.86 -0.34 4.81
C PRO A 170 22.29 -0.69 4.37
N GLY A 171 22.88 0.10 3.48
CA GLY A 171 24.24 -0.13 2.97
C GLY A 171 24.34 -0.85 1.62
N ALA A 172 23.21 -1.28 1.03
CA ALA A 172 23.19 -1.98 -0.26
C ALA A 172 23.85 -1.17 -1.40
N ARG A 173 24.66 -1.86 -2.23
CA ARG A 173 25.40 -1.26 -3.36
C ARG A 173 25.17 -2.07 -4.63
N ILE A 174 24.38 -1.55 -5.56
CA ILE A 174 24.14 -2.17 -6.86
C ILE A 174 25.18 -1.69 -7.86
N GLY A 175 25.95 -2.60 -8.43
CA GLY A 175 27.00 -2.31 -9.41
C GLY A 175 26.45 -1.73 -10.73
N LYS A 176 27.33 -1.14 -11.54
CA LYS A 176 26.96 -0.60 -12.86
C LYS A 176 26.37 -1.70 -13.74
N ARG A 177 25.25 -1.44 -14.42
CA ARG A 177 24.56 -2.39 -15.32
C ARG A 177 24.20 -3.72 -14.66
N ALA A 178 24.09 -3.77 -13.34
CA ALA A 178 23.58 -4.93 -12.64
C ALA A 178 22.05 -4.94 -12.70
N GLU A 179 21.46 -6.12 -12.58
CA GLU A 179 20.01 -6.33 -12.63
C GLU A 179 19.58 -7.09 -11.37
N ILE A 180 18.67 -6.50 -10.61
CA ILE A 180 18.03 -7.16 -9.47
C ILE A 180 16.64 -7.61 -9.91
N ALA A 181 16.38 -8.92 -9.84
CA ALA A 181 15.07 -9.47 -10.19
C ALA A 181 13.98 -8.99 -9.20
N PRO A 182 12.72 -8.90 -9.62
CA PRO A 182 11.60 -8.56 -8.75
C PRO A 182 11.53 -9.44 -7.49
N GLY A 183 11.07 -8.88 -6.37
CA GLY A 183 10.91 -9.58 -5.09
C GLY A 183 12.22 -9.98 -4.40
N SER A 184 13.36 -9.38 -4.75
CA SER A 184 14.67 -9.75 -4.19
C SER A 184 15.06 -8.91 -2.97
N GLY A 185 15.79 -9.50 -2.02
CA GLY A 185 16.30 -8.83 -0.82
C GLY A 185 17.82 -8.64 -0.88
N VAL A 186 18.30 -7.40 -1.09
CA VAL A 186 19.73 -7.13 -1.30
C VAL A 186 20.39 -6.65 -0.01
N THR A 187 21.25 -7.48 0.58
CA THR A 187 21.95 -7.21 1.85
C THR A 187 23.27 -6.45 1.68
N GLY A 188 23.92 -6.55 0.51
CA GLY A 188 25.30 -6.11 0.33
C GLY A 188 25.63 -5.54 -1.05
N ALA A 189 26.85 -5.83 -1.52
CA ALA A 189 27.35 -5.34 -2.79
C ALA A 189 27.08 -6.33 -3.94
N VAL A 190 26.45 -5.83 -5.00
CA VAL A 190 26.20 -6.57 -6.23
C VAL A 190 27.22 -6.16 -7.29
N PRO A 191 28.02 -7.09 -7.84
CA PRO A 191 28.99 -6.76 -8.89
C PRO A 191 28.35 -6.22 -10.17
N ALA A 192 29.11 -5.43 -10.92
CA ALA A 192 28.66 -4.85 -12.19
C ALA A 192 28.31 -5.93 -13.23
N GLY A 193 27.28 -5.67 -14.05
CA GLY A 193 26.88 -6.56 -15.16
C GLY A 193 26.31 -7.92 -14.76
N ARG A 194 26.01 -8.13 -13.48
CA ARG A 194 25.46 -9.40 -12.97
C ARG A 194 23.97 -9.30 -12.70
N ARG A 195 23.27 -10.40 -12.90
CA ARG A 195 21.86 -10.57 -12.52
C ARG A 195 21.78 -11.29 -11.18
N TRP A 196 21.08 -10.70 -10.22
CA TRP A 196 20.90 -11.22 -8.88
C TRP A 196 19.42 -11.37 -8.56
N ALA A 197 19.05 -12.42 -7.84
CA ALA A 197 17.66 -12.74 -7.52
C ALA A 197 17.56 -13.47 -6.17
N GLY A 198 16.39 -13.39 -5.53
CA GLY A 198 16.07 -14.13 -4.31
C GLY A 198 16.21 -13.31 -3.02
N VAL A 199 15.90 -13.94 -1.89
CA VAL A 199 16.09 -13.38 -0.55
C VAL A 199 16.94 -14.38 0.27
N PRO A 200 18.17 -14.03 0.68
CA PRO A 200 18.95 -12.90 0.17
C PRO A 200 19.23 -13.04 -1.34
N ALA A 201 19.44 -11.91 -2.00
CA ALA A 201 19.76 -11.89 -3.42
C ALA A 201 21.10 -12.59 -3.66
N ALA A 202 21.11 -13.56 -4.56
CA ALA A 202 22.30 -14.29 -4.98
C ALA A 202 22.48 -14.21 -6.50
N LYS A 203 23.69 -14.48 -6.97
CA LYS A 203 24.02 -14.48 -8.40
C LYS A 203 23.15 -15.50 -9.14
N SER A 204 22.30 -15.01 -10.04
CA SER A 204 21.40 -15.82 -10.88
C SER A 204 21.88 -15.89 -12.34
N GLY A 205 22.68 -14.93 -12.80
CA GLY A 205 23.19 -14.96 -14.18
C GLY A 205 23.96 -13.71 -14.60
N LYS A 206 24.06 -13.50 -15.92
CA LYS A 206 24.50 -12.23 -16.52
C LYS A 206 23.29 -11.30 -16.64
N ALA A 207 23.49 -10.00 -16.37
CA ALA A 207 22.44 -9.01 -16.58
C ALA A 207 22.12 -8.89 -18.07
N ALA A 208 20.86 -8.63 -18.41
CA ALA A 208 20.49 -8.29 -19.79
C ALA A 208 21.23 -7.02 -20.21
N GLN A 209 22.08 -7.13 -21.23
CA GLN A 209 22.87 -5.98 -21.70
C GLN A 209 21.99 -5.09 -22.57
N HIS A 210 21.70 -3.89 -22.07
CA HIS A 210 21.22 -2.79 -22.91
C HIS A 210 22.45 -1.96 -23.29
N ARG A 211 22.73 -1.81 -24.59
CA ARG A 211 23.82 -0.91 -25.00
C ARG A 211 23.36 0.52 -24.69
N PRO A 212 24.24 1.37 -24.10
CA PRO A 212 23.89 2.77 -23.83
C PRO A 212 23.42 3.54 -25.07
N GLU A 213 23.89 3.12 -26.24
CA GLU A 213 23.64 3.67 -27.58
C GLU A 213 22.21 3.39 -28.06
N ASP A 214 21.62 2.29 -27.58
CA ASP A 214 20.24 1.87 -27.90
C ASP A 214 19.19 2.56 -27.01
N ARG A 215 19.62 3.46 -26.11
CA ARG A 215 18.72 4.13 -25.18
C ARG A 215 17.87 5.18 -25.93
N PRO A 216 16.53 5.09 -25.90
CA PRO A 216 15.69 6.07 -26.55
C PRO A 216 15.89 7.48 -25.96
N PRO A 217 15.78 8.54 -26.78
CA PRO A 217 15.93 9.91 -26.30
C PRO A 217 14.80 10.29 -25.34
N ARG A 218 15.14 11.05 -24.31
CA ARG A 218 14.15 11.62 -23.39
C ARG A 218 13.65 12.95 -23.95
N THR A 219 12.34 13.09 -24.08
CA THR A 219 11.73 14.38 -24.48
C THR A 219 11.12 15.09 -23.28
N ARG A 220 11.28 16.42 -23.22
CA ARG A 220 10.64 17.27 -22.19
C ARG A 220 9.11 17.18 -22.26
N ARG A 221 8.56 17.05 -23.46
CA ARG A 221 7.12 16.87 -23.70
C ARG A 221 6.56 15.72 -22.87
N TRP A 222 7.18 14.53 -22.91
CA TRP A 222 6.69 13.41 -22.12
C TRP A 222 6.85 13.64 -20.62
N ALA A 223 7.94 14.25 -20.15
CA ALA A 223 8.09 14.59 -18.73
C ALA A 223 6.96 15.52 -18.22
N VAL A 224 6.50 16.45 -19.05
CA VAL A 224 5.34 17.30 -18.78
C VAL A 224 4.05 16.49 -18.78
N VAL A 225 3.84 15.61 -19.77
CA VAL A 225 2.65 14.73 -19.83
C VAL A 225 2.53 13.86 -18.57
N TYR A 226 3.59 13.18 -18.16
CA TYR A 226 3.59 12.41 -16.90
C TYR A 226 3.28 13.28 -15.68
N GLY A 227 3.85 14.49 -15.61
CA GLY A 227 3.61 15.44 -14.53
C GLY A 227 2.16 15.94 -14.46
N LEU A 228 1.56 16.26 -15.61
CA LEU A 228 0.16 16.67 -15.73
C LEU A 228 -0.80 15.51 -15.45
N THR A 229 -0.47 14.29 -15.90
CA THR A 229 -1.26 13.10 -15.56
C THR A 229 -1.22 12.82 -14.06
N ALA A 230 -0.06 12.90 -13.42
CA ALA A 230 0.05 12.74 -11.97
C ALA A 230 -0.78 13.79 -11.19
N LEU A 231 -0.81 15.04 -11.68
CA LEU A 231 -1.68 16.07 -11.13
C LEU A 231 -3.17 15.73 -11.34
N GLY A 232 -3.55 15.31 -12.54
CA GLY A 232 -4.92 14.88 -12.85
C GLY A 232 -5.38 13.70 -12.00
N LEU A 233 -4.51 12.71 -11.78
CA LEU A 233 -4.78 11.57 -10.89
C LEU A 233 -5.01 12.03 -9.45
N THR A 234 -4.25 13.02 -8.96
CA THR A 234 -4.44 13.60 -7.61
C THR A 234 -5.80 14.30 -7.48
N LEU A 235 -6.33 14.88 -8.56
CA LEU A 235 -7.63 15.55 -8.57
C LEU A 235 -8.82 14.59 -8.78
N LEU A 236 -8.56 13.36 -9.21
CA LEU A 236 -9.60 12.38 -9.55
C LEU A 236 -10.57 12.10 -8.40
N PRO A 237 -10.13 11.85 -7.14
CA PRO A 237 -11.06 11.66 -6.02
C PRO A 237 -11.90 12.91 -5.74
N ALA A 238 -11.33 14.11 -5.89
CA ALA A 238 -12.06 15.36 -5.69
C ALA A 238 -13.16 15.56 -6.74
N LEU A 239 -12.89 15.21 -8.00
CA LEU A 239 -13.90 15.21 -9.06
C LEU A 239 -15.04 14.23 -8.78
N ALA A 240 -14.72 13.05 -8.26
CA ALA A 240 -15.72 12.05 -7.92
C ALA A 240 -16.61 12.43 -6.72
N LEU A 241 -16.18 13.38 -5.89
CA LEU A 241 -16.99 13.91 -4.80
C LEU A 241 -18.07 14.89 -5.29
N LEU A 242 -18.00 15.41 -6.51
CA LEU A 242 -18.96 16.42 -7.00
C LEU A 242 -20.42 15.94 -6.96
N PRO A 243 -20.78 14.72 -7.43
CA PRO A 243 -22.15 14.24 -7.32
C PRO A 243 -22.59 14.05 -5.86
N ALA A 244 -21.70 13.60 -4.97
CA ALA A 244 -21.99 13.46 -3.55
C ALA A 244 -22.29 14.83 -2.90
N LEU A 245 -21.49 15.84 -3.22
CA LEU A 245 -21.70 17.22 -2.78
C LEU A 245 -22.99 17.82 -3.34
N ALA A 246 -23.35 17.52 -4.59
CA ALA A 246 -24.61 17.95 -5.19
C ALA A 246 -25.83 17.35 -4.46
N VAL A 247 -25.78 16.04 -4.14
CA VAL A 247 -26.83 15.38 -3.33
C VAL A 247 -26.96 16.03 -1.96
N LEU A 248 -25.84 16.26 -1.27
CA LEU A 248 -25.84 16.95 0.02
C LEU A 248 -26.44 18.36 -0.08
N ALA A 249 -26.07 19.12 -1.13
CA ALA A 249 -26.60 20.46 -1.37
C ALA A 249 -28.12 20.46 -1.55
N LEU A 250 -28.66 19.49 -2.30
CA LEU A 250 -30.10 19.34 -2.52
C LEU A 250 -30.87 19.09 -1.21
N PHE A 251 -30.34 18.24 -0.33
CA PHE A 251 -31.00 17.91 0.95
C PHE A 251 -30.95 19.06 1.96
N VAL A 252 -29.88 19.84 1.95
CA VAL A 252 -29.69 20.98 2.85
C VAL A 252 -30.40 22.25 2.33
N ARG A 253 -30.83 22.26 1.07
CA ARG A 253 -31.48 23.41 0.44
C ARG A 253 -32.71 23.88 1.21
N GLY A 254 -32.77 25.18 1.52
CA GLY A 254 -33.92 25.80 2.18
C GLY A 254 -34.00 25.58 3.69
N THR A 255 -32.99 24.93 4.30
CA THR A 255 -32.86 24.83 5.75
C THR A 255 -32.59 26.21 6.38
N ARG A 256 -33.17 26.44 7.56
CA ARG A 256 -33.13 27.75 8.25
C ARG A 256 -32.09 27.83 9.36
N ASP A 257 -31.63 26.70 9.88
CA ASP A 257 -30.65 26.61 10.96
C ASP A 257 -29.66 25.45 10.73
N ALA A 258 -28.52 25.53 11.40
CA ALA A 258 -27.43 24.57 11.25
C ALA A 258 -27.74 23.17 11.80
N GLY A 259 -28.63 23.05 12.80
CA GLY A 259 -29.02 21.77 13.38
C GLY A 259 -29.87 20.96 12.40
N THR A 260 -30.90 21.58 11.84
CA THR A 260 -31.75 20.97 10.79
C THR A 260 -30.92 20.62 9.56
N ALA A 261 -29.99 21.50 9.15
CA ALA A 261 -29.08 21.22 8.05
C ALA A 261 -28.18 20.01 8.29
N LEU A 262 -27.66 19.84 9.51
CA LEU A 262 -26.87 18.66 9.87
C LEU A 262 -27.70 17.38 9.78
N LEU A 263 -28.93 17.38 10.31
CA LEU A 263 -29.83 16.22 10.23
C LEU A 263 -30.14 15.85 8.77
N HIS A 264 -30.44 16.84 7.92
CA HIS A 264 -30.69 16.61 6.49
C HIS A 264 -29.43 16.12 5.76
N ALA A 265 -28.25 16.67 6.07
CA ALA A 265 -26.98 16.23 5.50
C ALA A 265 -26.69 14.77 5.87
N LEU A 266 -26.91 14.39 7.14
CA LEU A 266 -26.76 13.00 7.60
C LEU A 266 -27.76 12.06 6.91
N ALA A 267 -29.01 12.48 6.72
CA ALA A 267 -30.00 11.72 5.96
C ALA A 267 -29.62 11.54 4.48
N ALA A 268 -28.88 12.48 3.90
CA ALA A 268 -28.36 12.38 2.53
C ALA A 268 -27.15 11.45 2.37
N VAL A 269 -26.44 11.13 3.46
CA VAL A 269 -25.17 10.36 3.41
C VAL A 269 -25.28 9.08 2.60
N PRO A 270 -26.31 8.21 2.74
CA PRO A 270 -26.39 6.98 1.95
C PRO A 270 -26.41 7.25 0.44
N VAL A 271 -27.25 8.20 -0.01
CA VAL A 271 -27.40 8.54 -1.43
C VAL A 271 -26.15 9.24 -1.95
N ALA A 272 -25.59 10.18 -1.18
CA ALA A 272 -24.38 10.91 -1.54
C ALA A 272 -23.18 9.96 -1.68
N THR A 273 -23.05 9.00 -0.76
CA THR A 273 -21.98 7.99 -0.78
C THR A 273 -22.05 7.13 -2.03
N VAL A 274 -23.23 6.61 -2.36
CA VAL A 274 -23.44 5.79 -3.57
C VAL A 274 -23.14 6.62 -4.83
N ALA A 275 -23.64 7.86 -4.90
CA ALA A 275 -23.41 8.74 -6.03
C ALA A 275 -21.91 9.02 -6.26
N GLY A 276 -21.17 9.33 -5.19
CA GLY A 276 -19.73 9.57 -5.25
C GLY A 276 -18.93 8.32 -5.62
N MET A 277 -19.26 7.18 -5.02
CA MET A 277 -18.58 5.91 -5.29
C MET A 277 -18.83 5.41 -6.73
N VAL A 278 -20.06 5.53 -7.23
CA VAL A 278 -20.40 5.21 -8.63
C VAL A 278 -19.65 6.14 -9.58
N CYS A 279 -19.63 7.45 -9.30
CA CYS A 279 -18.87 8.40 -10.12
C CYS A 279 -17.38 8.04 -10.15
N TYR A 280 -16.79 7.73 -9.00
CA TYR A 280 -15.39 7.31 -8.91
C TYR A 280 -15.12 6.04 -9.72
N ALA A 281 -15.97 5.02 -9.58
CA ALA A 281 -15.87 3.79 -10.36
C ALA A 281 -15.98 4.05 -11.87
N LEU A 282 -16.90 4.90 -12.31
CA LEU A 282 -17.04 5.26 -13.72
C LEU A 282 -15.82 6.02 -14.25
N LEU A 283 -15.24 6.93 -13.47
CA LEU A 283 -14.02 7.66 -13.84
C LEU A 283 -12.83 6.72 -13.99
N ILE A 284 -12.63 5.78 -13.05
CA ILE A 284 -11.60 4.74 -13.17
C ILE A 284 -11.84 3.87 -14.39
N LEU A 285 -13.08 3.39 -14.59
CA LEU A 285 -13.45 2.54 -15.72
C LEU A 285 -13.16 3.24 -17.05
N ALA A 286 -13.63 4.48 -17.21
CA ALA A 286 -13.38 5.27 -18.41
C ALA A 286 -11.88 5.51 -18.63
N GLY A 287 -11.15 5.89 -17.59
CA GLY A 287 -9.71 6.12 -17.64
C GLY A 287 -8.92 4.89 -18.07
N VAL A 288 -9.14 3.75 -17.39
CA VAL A 288 -8.46 2.48 -17.70
C VAL A 288 -8.81 1.99 -19.11
N ARG A 289 -10.08 2.07 -19.52
CA ARG A 289 -10.50 1.64 -20.86
C ARG A 289 -9.92 2.53 -21.95
N ALA A 290 -9.91 3.85 -21.76
CA ALA A 290 -9.29 4.78 -22.68
C ALA A 290 -7.77 4.56 -22.80
N LEU A 291 -7.07 4.37 -21.67
CA LEU A 291 -5.63 4.10 -21.66
C LEU A 291 -5.30 2.72 -22.25
N GLY A 292 -6.22 1.76 -22.19
CA GLY A 292 -6.09 0.46 -22.84
C GLY A 292 -6.14 0.50 -24.36
N ILE A 293 -6.65 1.57 -24.99
CA ILE A 293 -6.78 1.67 -26.45
C ILE A 293 -5.39 1.75 -27.11
N GLY A 294 -5.06 0.70 -27.87
CA GLY A 294 -3.80 0.58 -28.59
C GLY A 294 -2.60 0.22 -27.71
N LEU A 295 -2.82 -0.22 -26.47
CA LEU A 295 -1.77 -0.79 -25.63
C LEU A 295 -1.31 -2.13 -26.26
N ARG A 296 0.00 -2.32 -26.45
CA ARG A 296 0.57 -3.50 -27.14
C ARG A 296 1.77 -4.05 -26.39
N ALA A 297 1.87 -5.37 -26.27
CA ALA A 297 3.05 -6.03 -25.72
C ALA A 297 4.33 -5.64 -26.49
N GLY A 298 5.46 -5.57 -25.79
CA GLY A 298 6.78 -5.24 -26.34
C GLY A 298 7.56 -4.25 -25.48
N ASP A 299 8.71 -3.84 -26.00
CA ASP A 299 9.60 -2.85 -25.39
C ASP A 299 9.33 -1.45 -25.96
N HIS A 300 8.90 -0.53 -25.12
CA HIS A 300 8.51 0.83 -25.53
C HIS A 300 9.42 1.87 -24.88
N PRO A 301 9.78 2.98 -25.54
CA PRO A 301 10.47 4.08 -24.87
C PRO A 301 9.69 4.58 -23.65
N VAL A 302 10.34 4.76 -22.50
CA VAL A 302 9.70 5.28 -21.26
C VAL A 302 9.03 6.63 -21.53
N HIS A 303 9.70 7.48 -22.30
CA HIS A 303 9.16 8.73 -22.83
C HIS A 303 8.39 8.47 -24.13
N GLY A 304 7.28 7.73 -24.02
CA GLY A 304 6.43 7.34 -25.15
C GLY A 304 5.00 7.06 -24.71
N ARG A 305 4.07 7.05 -25.68
CA ARG A 305 2.63 6.90 -25.44
C ARG A 305 2.28 5.60 -24.73
N ILE A 306 2.82 4.48 -25.21
CA ILE A 306 2.47 3.15 -24.68
C ILE A 306 3.00 2.97 -23.25
N ALA A 307 4.23 3.44 -22.98
CA ALA A 307 4.80 3.42 -21.64
C ALA A 307 3.98 4.29 -20.66
N TRP A 308 3.59 5.49 -21.10
CA TRP A 308 2.72 6.37 -20.32
C TRP A 308 1.35 5.75 -20.04
N GLN A 309 0.74 5.09 -21.05
CA GLN A 309 -0.53 4.38 -20.89
C GLN A 309 -0.43 3.26 -19.86
N ALA A 310 0.62 2.43 -19.93
CA ALA A 310 0.85 1.35 -18.97
C ALA A 310 1.04 1.90 -17.55
N TRP A 311 1.91 2.89 -17.37
CA TRP A 311 2.15 3.53 -16.07
C TRP A 311 0.87 4.15 -15.49
N ALA A 312 0.13 4.93 -16.28
CA ALA A 312 -1.09 5.59 -15.83
C ALA A 312 -2.20 4.57 -15.51
N THR A 313 -2.30 3.49 -16.29
CA THR A 313 -3.25 2.39 -16.02
C THR A 313 -2.93 1.73 -14.69
N GLU A 314 -1.67 1.41 -14.42
CA GLU A 314 -1.26 0.79 -13.15
C GLU A 314 -1.55 1.73 -11.95
N ARG A 315 -1.35 3.05 -12.10
CA ARG A 315 -1.73 4.03 -11.07
C ARG A 315 -3.24 4.10 -10.83
N LEU A 316 -4.06 4.07 -11.88
CA LEU A 316 -5.52 4.01 -11.72
C LEU A 316 -5.97 2.72 -11.04
N MET A 317 -5.36 1.58 -11.39
CA MET A 317 -5.65 0.29 -10.77
C MET A 317 -5.27 0.26 -9.28
N ASP A 318 -4.12 0.86 -8.94
CA ASP A 318 -3.67 1.04 -7.56
C ASP A 318 -4.63 1.93 -6.75
N MET A 319 -5.07 3.05 -7.32
CA MET A 319 -6.09 3.91 -6.70
C MET A 319 -7.43 3.18 -6.54
N ALA A 320 -7.83 2.36 -7.52
CA ALA A 320 -9.08 1.61 -7.48
C ALA A 320 -9.10 0.58 -6.34
N ARG A 321 -8.01 -0.19 -6.14
CA ARG A 321 -7.97 -1.19 -5.04
C ARG A 321 -8.08 -0.56 -3.65
N VAL A 322 -7.62 0.69 -3.48
CA VAL A 322 -7.71 1.42 -2.21
C VAL A 322 -9.09 2.06 -2.03
N HIS A 323 -9.52 2.90 -2.98
CA HIS A 323 -10.74 3.70 -2.81
C HIS A 323 -12.03 2.96 -3.13
N LEU A 324 -11.96 1.88 -3.91
CA LEU A 324 -13.09 0.99 -4.21
C LEU A 324 -12.94 -0.36 -3.52
N PHE A 325 -12.17 -0.45 -2.43
CA PHE A 325 -11.99 -1.68 -1.66
C PHE A 325 -13.29 -2.46 -1.38
N PRO A 326 -14.45 -1.83 -1.09
CA PRO A 326 -15.73 -2.55 -0.95
C PRO A 326 -16.14 -3.38 -2.18
N LEU A 327 -15.69 -3.03 -3.39
CA LEU A 327 -15.89 -3.80 -4.63
C LEU A 327 -14.87 -4.94 -4.80
N TYR A 328 -13.70 -4.83 -4.15
CA TYR A 328 -12.67 -5.87 -4.13
C TYR A 328 -13.00 -6.93 -3.07
N ALA A 329 -12.36 -8.10 -3.14
CA ALA A 329 -12.63 -9.24 -2.26
C ALA A 329 -14.11 -9.68 -2.25
N SER A 330 -14.86 -9.44 -3.33
CA SER A 330 -16.31 -9.65 -3.41
C SER A 330 -16.70 -10.47 -4.64
N LEU A 331 -17.95 -10.94 -4.67
CA LEU A 331 -18.54 -11.56 -5.87
C LEU A 331 -18.57 -10.61 -7.07
N PHE A 332 -18.48 -9.29 -6.84
CA PHE A 332 -18.45 -8.29 -7.89
C PHE A 332 -17.05 -8.07 -8.48
N THR A 333 -15.97 -8.42 -7.77
CA THR A 333 -14.59 -8.18 -8.22
C THR A 333 -14.29 -8.76 -9.60
N PRO A 334 -14.65 -10.02 -9.93
CA PRO A 334 -14.45 -10.54 -11.28
C PRO A 334 -15.25 -9.80 -12.37
N VAL A 335 -16.42 -9.26 -12.03
CA VAL A 335 -17.23 -8.44 -12.95
C VAL A 335 -16.55 -7.10 -13.21
N TRP A 336 -16.09 -6.45 -12.16
CA TRP A 336 -15.34 -5.19 -12.20
C TRP A 336 -14.05 -5.32 -13.04
N LEU A 337 -13.25 -6.37 -12.80
CA LEU A 337 -12.02 -6.62 -13.57
C LEU A 337 -12.32 -6.87 -15.07
N ARG A 338 -13.42 -7.56 -15.40
CA ARG A 338 -13.85 -7.70 -16.81
C ARG A 338 -14.23 -6.37 -17.44
N ALA A 339 -14.97 -5.53 -16.72
CA ALA A 339 -15.36 -4.21 -17.21
C ALA A 339 -14.13 -3.35 -17.53
N LEU A 340 -13.08 -3.44 -16.70
CA LEU A 340 -11.78 -2.77 -16.92
C LEU A 340 -10.99 -3.31 -18.12
N GLY A 341 -11.40 -4.45 -18.70
CA GLY A 341 -10.80 -5.04 -19.90
C GLY A 341 -9.97 -6.29 -19.67
N MET A 342 -10.00 -6.86 -18.46
CA MET A 342 -9.35 -8.12 -18.15
C MET A 342 -10.14 -9.32 -18.67
N LYS A 343 -9.46 -10.35 -19.18
CA LYS A 343 -10.10 -11.62 -19.56
C LYS A 343 -10.24 -12.51 -18.33
N VAL A 344 -11.38 -12.46 -17.64
CA VAL A 344 -11.62 -13.22 -16.40
C VAL A 344 -12.65 -14.34 -16.62
N GLY A 345 -12.23 -15.58 -16.36
CA GLY A 345 -13.03 -16.80 -16.49
C GLY A 345 -14.18 -16.93 -15.48
N ARG A 346 -14.93 -18.04 -15.58
CA ARG A 346 -16.08 -18.32 -14.72
C ARG A 346 -15.63 -18.82 -13.35
N GLY A 347 -16.32 -18.40 -12.28
CA GLY A 347 -16.06 -18.88 -10.92
C GLY A 347 -14.69 -18.47 -10.36
N VAL A 348 -14.06 -17.44 -10.94
CA VAL A 348 -12.85 -16.82 -10.39
C VAL A 348 -13.20 -16.14 -9.08
N GLU A 349 -12.35 -16.33 -8.07
CA GLU A 349 -12.35 -15.52 -6.85
C GLU A 349 -11.11 -14.62 -6.92
N ALA A 350 -11.29 -13.33 -6.73
CA ALA A 350 -10.21 -12.36 -6.75
C ALA A 350 -10.40 -11.39 -5.60
N SER A 351 -9.33 -11.19 -4.82
CA SER A 351 -9.25 -10.12 -3.86
C SER A 351 -8.66 -8.87 -4.52
N THR A 352 -7.59 -8.28 -3.99
CA THR A 352 -6.94 -7.11 -4.57
C THR A 352 -5.88 -7.50 -5.61
N VAL A 353 -6.05 -6.98 -6.84
CA VAL A 353 -5.19 -7.32 -7.99
C VAL A 353 -4.64 -6.04 -8.61
N LEU A 354 -3.31 -5.89 -8.61
CA LEU A 354 -2.60 -4.87 -9.36
C LEU A 354 -2.16 -5.45 -10.71
N ALA A 355 -2.71 -4.94 -11.80
CA ALA A 355 -2.44 -5.49 -13.13
C ALA A 355 -2.65 -4.47 -14.26
N LEU A 356 -2.12 -4.79 -15.44
CA LEU A 356 -2.55 -4.20 -16.71
C LEU A 356 -3.74 -5.01 -17.26
N PRO A 357 -5.00 -4.52 -17.20
CA PRO A 357 -6.17 -5.35 -17.49
C PRO A 357 -6.16 -5.95 -18.90
N SER A 358 -5.86 -5.16 -19.92
CA SER A 358 -5.81 -5.63 -21.32
C SER A 358 -4.71 -6.67 -21.60
N MET A 359 -3.73 -6.79 -20.70
CA MET A 359 -2.61 -7.75 -20.80
C MET A 359 -2.79 -8.95 -19.86
N THR A 360 -3.91 -9.05 -19.15
CA THR A 360 -4.10 -10.04 -18.09
C THR A 360 -5.24 -11.01 -18.43
N THR A 361 -4.93 -12.31 -18.36
CA THR A 361 -5.91 -13.38 -18.52
C THR A 361 -5.96 -14.25 -17.27
N VAL A 362 -7.15 -14.46 -16.73
CA VAL A 362 -7.41 -15.32 -15.56
C VAL A 362 -8.36 -16.44 -15.96
N GLY A 363 -7.90 -17.69 -15.83
CA GLY A 363 -8.67 -18.87 -16.20
C GLY A 363 -9.81 -19.21 -15.24
N ASP A 364 -10.74 -20.05 -15.71
CA ASP A 364 -11.90 -20.50 -14.91
C ASP A 364 -11.48 -21.08 -13.55
N GLY A 365 -12.20 -20.70 -12.50
CA GLY A 365 -12.03 -21.22 -11.13
C GLY A 365 -10.74 -20.78 -10.43
N ALA A 366 -9.91 -19.94 -11.06
CA ALA A 366 -8.69 -19.42 -10.44
C ALA A 366 -8.98 -18.59 -9.18
N PHE A 367 -7.99 -18.52 -8.30
CA PHE A 367 -8.02 -17.74 -7.06
C PHE A 367 -6.83 -16.78 -7.05
N LEU A 368 -7.12 -15.48 -7.00
CA LEU A 368 -6.12 -14.43 -6.83
C LEU A 368 -6.32 -13.83 -5.44
N ALA A 369 -5.34 -13.99 -4.57
CA ALA A 369 -5.40 -13.52 -3.20
C ALA A 369 -5.06 -12.02 -3.10
N ASP A 370 -4.82 -11.53 -1.89
CA ASP A 370 -4.56 -10.11 -1.63
C ASP A 370 -3.24 -9.65 -2.25
N ASP A 371 -3.23 -8.40 -2.71
CA ASP A 371 -2.05 -7.68 -3.17
C ASP A 371 -1.28 -8.44 -4.28
N THR A 372 -1.98 -9.17 -5.15
CA THR A 372 -1.33 -9.88 -6.25
C THR A 372 -0.90 -8.93 -7.37
N MET A 373 0.29 -9.13 -7.92
CA MET A 373 0.83 -8.33 -9.03
C MET A 373 0.92 -9.17 -10.31
N VAL A 374 0.14 -8.83 -11.33
CA VAL A 374 0.00 -9.61 -12.57
C VAL A 374 0.22 -8.74 -13.80
N ALA A 375 1.11 -9.14 -14.69
CA ALA A 375 1.43 -8.39 -15.92
C ALA A 375 1.85 -6.91 -15.67
N SER A 376 2.49 -6.60 -14.53
CA SER A 376 3.11 -5.28 -14.33
C SER A 376 4.30 -5.09 -15.28
N TYR A 377 4.69 -3.84 -15.49
CA TYR A 377 5.75 -3.48 -16.43
C TYR A 377 7.15 -3.59 -15.80
N GLU A 378 8.13 -3.88 -16.66
CA GLU A 378 9.56 -3.92 -16.30
C GLU A 378 10.26 -2.67 -16.87
N LEU A 379 11.30 -2.15 -16.19
CA LEU A 379 12.07 -0.99 -16.62
C LEU A 379 13.53 -1.35 -16.88
N GLY A 380 14.09 -0.88 -18.00
CA GLY A 380 15.50 -1.09 -18.30
C GLY A 380 15.95 -0.33 -19.54
N GLY A 381 17.17 0.23 -19.50
CA GLY A 381 17.77 0.89 -20.68
C GLY A 381 16.95 2.06 -21.26
N GLY A 382 16.08 2.72 -20.46
CA GLY A 382 15.19 3.78 -20.94
C GLY A 382 13.96 3.27 -21.70
N ARG A 383 13.68 1.97 -21.60
CA ARG A 383 12.50 1.31 -22.11
C ARG A 383 11.66 0.76 -20.97
N LEU A 384 10.36 0.72 -21.21
CA LEU A 384 9.35 0.08 -20.40
C LEU A 384 8.82 -1.11 -21.19
N ARG A 385 8.97 -2.30 -20.62
CA ARG A 385 8.53 -3.55 -21.22
C ARG A 385 7.19 -3.97 -20.63
N ILE A 386 6.22 -4.23 -21.50
CA ILE A 386 4.94 -4.85 -21.12
C ILE A 386 4.75 -6.14 -21.90
N ALA A 387 4.18 -7.14 -21.24
CA ALA A 387 3.88 -8.41 -21.85
C ALA A 387 2.64 -9.04 -21.20
N GLU A 388 1.94 -9.89 -21.94
CA GLU A 388 0.77 -10.58 -21.42
C GLU A 388 1.14 -11.55 -20.29
N SER A 389 0.26 -11.68 -19.29
CA SER A 389 0.37 -12.69 -18.24
C SER A 389 -0.91 -13.52 -18.13
N ARG A 390 -0.75 -14.80 -17.81
CA ARG A 390 -1.87 -15.75 -17.70
C ARG A 390 -1.86 -16.49 -16.37
N VAL A 391 -2.95 -16.38 -15.63
CA VAL A 391 -3.25 -17.26 -14.49
C VAL A 391 -4.08 -18.44 -15.00
N GLY A 392 -3.57 -19.66 -14.89
CA GLY A 392 -4.20 -20.87 -15.41
C GLY A 392 -5.55 -21.20 -14.77
N LYS A 393 -6.32 -22.11 -15.39
CA LYS A 393 -7.58 -22.60 -14.83
C LYS A 393 -7.33 -23.27 -13.47
N MET A 394 -8.15 -22.97 -12.47
CA MET A 394 -8.04 -23.49 -11.10
C MET A 394 -6.66 -23.23 -10.47
N ALA A 395 -5.91 -22.25 -10.97
CA ALA A 395 -4.64 -21.86 -10.40
C ALA A 395 -4.87 -20.98 -9.17
N PHE A 396 -3.92 -21.00 -8.24
CA PHE A 396 -3.91 -20.19 -7.03
C PHE A 396 -2.68 -19.28 -7.05
N LEU A 397 -2.89 -17.98 -6.91
CA LEU A 397 -1.85 -16.98 -6.70
C LEU A 397 -2.07 -16.38 -5.31
N GLY A 398 -1.18 -16.70 -4.37
CA GLY A 398 -1.27 -16.33 -2.95
C GLY A 398 -0.94 -14.86 -2.68
N ASN A 399 -1.05 -14.46 -1.41
CA ASN A 399 -0.90 -13.08 -0.98
C ASN A 399 0.45 -12.49 -1.41
N SER A 400 0.42 -11.28 -1.95
CA SER A 400 1.59 -10.60 -2.52
C SER A 400 2.35 -11.40 -3.59
N GLY A 401 1.73 -12.45 -4.15
CA GLY A 401 2.30 -13.28 -5.21
C GLY A 401 2.39 -12.55 -6.54
N MET A 402 3.38 -12.91 -7.35
CA MET A 402 3.69 -12.23 -8.60
C MET A 402 3.62 -13.15 -9.83
N ALA A 403 3.02 -12.64 -10.90
CA ALA A 403 3.05 -13.21 -12.23
C ALA A 403 3.53 -12.14 -13.23
N ALA A 404 4.85 -12.04 -13.41
CA ALA A 404 5.50 -11.07 -14.29
C ALA A 404 4.97 -11.11 -15.74
N GLY A 405 5.16 -10.02 -16.49
CA GLY A 405 4.84 -9.98 -17.91
C GLY A 405 5.56 -11.09 -18.69
N GLY A 406 4.82 -11.83 -19.52
CA GLY A 406 5.33 -12.97 -20.28
C GLY A 406 5.47 -14.26 -19.45
N SER A 407 5.04 -14.27 -18.19
CA SER A 407 4.97 -15.49 -17.38
C SER A 407 3.54 -16.04 -17.33
N SER A 408 3.40 -17.30 -16.90
CA SER A 408 2.09 -17.87 -16.62
C SER A 408 2.11 -18.71 -15.35
N VAL A 409 1.05 -18.62 -14.57
CA VAL A 409 0.79 -19.55 -13.47
C VAL A 409 0.14 -20.80 -14.07
N PRO A 410 0.71 -22.00 -13.86
CA PRO A 410 0.22 -23.20 -14.52
C PRO A 410 -1.19 -23.59 -14.08
N LYS A 411 -1.93 -24.29 -14.95
CA LYS A 411 -3.27 -24.84 -14.64
C LYS A 411 -3.19 -25.72 -13.39
N ARG A 412 -4.12 -25.54 -12.44
CA ARG A 412 -4.11 -26.22 -11.13
C ARG A 412 -2.82 -26.01 -10.31
N GLY A 413 -2.02 -25.03 -10.69
CA GLY A 413 -0.80 -24.69 -9.97
C GLY A 413 -1.07 -23.75 -8.81
N LEU A 414 -0.14 -23.71 -7.86
CA LEU A 414 -0.17 -22.80 -6.73
C LEU A 414 1.13 -22.00 -6.72
N VAL A 415 1.05 -20.68 -6.59
CA VAL A 415 2.17 -19.82 -6.24
C VAL A 415 1.84 -19.25 -4.89
N GLY A 416 2.67 -19.56 -3.89
CA GLY A 416 2.42 -19.14 -2.52
C GLY A 416 2.74 -17.67 -2.26
N VAL A 417 2.74 -17.32 -0.98
CA VAL A 417 2.89 -15.94 -0.51
C VAL A 417 4.27 -15.38 -0.88
N LEU A 418 4.36 -14.12 -1.31
CA LEU A 418 5.60 -13.45 -1.75
C LEU A 418 6.44 -14.27 -2.75
N SER A 419 5.78 -15.05 -3.61
CA SER A 419 6.46 -16.01 -4.49
C SER A 419 6.19 -15.72 -5.97
N ALA A 420 6.98 -16.34 -6.84
CA ALA A 420 6.76 -16.36 -8.27
C ALA A 420 6.82 -17.80 -8.82
N ALA A 421 6.11 -18.08 -9.92
CA ALA A 421 6.28 -19.34 -10.64
C ALA A 421 7.55 -19.29 -11.52
N PRO A 422 8.33 -20.39 -11.62
CA PRO A 422 9.42 -20.46 -12.59
C PRO A 422 8.88 -20.53 -14.03
N LYS A 423 9.70 -20.11 -14.99
CA LYS A 423 9.39 -20.23 -16.42
C LYS A 423 9.21 -21.72 -16.77
N GLY A 424 8.13 -22.06 -17.48
CA GLY A 424 7.85 -23.43 -17.92
C GLY A 424 7.30 -24.36 -16.82
N ALA A 425 6.76 -23.81 -15.72
CA ALA A 425 6.13 -24.60 -14.68
C ALA A 425 5.02 -25.51 -15.22
N LYS A 426 5.00 -26.77 -14.78
CA LYS A 426 4.03 -27.80 -15.26
C LYS A 426 2.67 -27.65 -14.59
N ALA A 427 1.60 -28.10 -15.24
CA ALA A 427 0.27 -28.15 -14.65
C ALA A 427 0.26 -28.95 -13.33
N GLY A 428 -0.49 -28.48 -12.32
CA GLY A 428 -0.58 -29.10 -11.00
C GLY A 428 0.63 -28.88 -10.09
N SER A 429 1.68 -28.18 -10.55
CA SER A 429 2.86 -27.89 -9.71
C SER A 429 2.60 -26.71 -8.76
N SER A 430 3.07 -26.83 -7.53
CA SER A 430 2.97 -25.80 -6.49
C SER A 430 4.36 -25.23 -6.21
N TRP A 431 4.47 -23.92 -6.08
CA TRP A 431 5.73 -23.18 -5.94
C TRP A 431 5.63 -22.17 -4.81
N LEU A 432 6.72 -22.00 -4.08
CA LEU A 432 6.86 -21.02 -3.01
C LEU A 432 8.31 -20.54 -2.95
N GLY A 433 8.51 -19.32 -2.51
CA GLY A 433 9.82 -18.76 -2.24
C GLY A 433 10.42 -18.01 -3.42
N MET A 434 11.52 -17.34 -3.10
CA MET A 434 12.39 -16.58 -3.98
C MET A 434 13.84 -16.95 -3.60
N PRO A 435 14.49 -17.89 -4.31
CA PRO A 435 14.06 -18.51 -5.57
C PRO A 435 12.89 -19.51 -5.43
N PRO A 436 12.08 -19.71 -6.48
CA PRO A 436 10.94 -20.63 -6.43
C PRO A 436 11.34 -22.08 -6.15
N MET A 437 10.81 -22.65 -5.08
CA MET A 437 10.92 -24.04 -4.67
C MET A 437 9.61 -24.77 -4.89
N ARG A 438 9.67 -26.04 -5.31
CA ARG A 438 8.48 -26.85 -5.51
C ARG A 438 7.95 -27.34 -4.17
N LEU A 439 6.66 -27.08 -3.90
CA LEU A 439 5.96 -27.65 -2.75
C LEU A 439 5.34 -29.00 -3.12
N PRO A 440 5.61 -30.07 -2.36
CA PRO A 440 4.85 -31.31 -2.48
C PRO A 440 3.40 -31.04 -2.05
N ARG A 441 2.46 -31.33 -2.94
CA ARG A 441 1.04 -31.09 -2.72
C ARG A 441 0.24 -32.34 -3.06
N ALA A 442 -0.54 -32.82 -2.09
CA ALA A 442 -1.75 -33.60 -2.38
C ALA A 442 -2.90 -32.60 -2.55
N ALA A 443 -3.67 -32.71 -3.63
CA ALA A 443 -4.92 -31.96 -3.73
C ALA A 443 -5.89 -32.57 -2.72
N GLU A 444 -6.52 -31.76 -1.88
CA GLU A 444 -7.50 -32.30 -0.92
C GLU A 444 -8.81 -32.66 -1.62
N GLU A 445 -9.20 -33.92 -1.50
CA GLU A 445 -10.50 -34.41 -1.92
C GLU A 445 -11.50 -34.16 -0.79
N GLY A 446 -12.28 -33.08 -0.90
CA GLY A 446 -13.33 -32.70 0.05
C GLY A 446 -14.60 -32.21 -0.64
N ASP A 447 -15.64 -31.92 0.14
CA ASP A 447 -16.94 -31.45 -0.36
C ASP A 447 -16.80 -30.14 -1.15
N GLN A 448 -16.93 -30.25 -2.48
CA GLN A 448 -16.80 -29.12 -3.40
C GLN A 448 -17.97 -28.13 -3.33
N SER A 449 -19.08 -28.50 -2.66
CA SER A 449 -20.31 -27.70 -2.59
C SER A 449 -20.15 -26.42 -1.78
N ARG A 450 -19.12 -26.32 -0.92
CA ARG A 450 -18.81 -25.12 -0.12
C ARG A 450 -17.48 -24.46 -0.49
N THR A 451 -16.83 -24.92 -1.55
CA THR A 451 -15.55 -24.36 -2.05
C THR A 451 -15.71 -23.86 -3.48
N TYR A 452 -15.96 -24.76 -4.43
CA TYR A 452 -15.95 -24.46 -5.87
C TYR A 452 -17.34 -24.34 -6.49
N ARG A 453 -18.35 -25.06 -5.99
CA ARG A 453 -19.72 -25.10 -6.57
C ARG A 453 -20.81 -24.80 -5.52
N PRO A 454 -20.83 -23.57 -4.95
CA PRO A 454 -21.84 -23.16 -3.98
C PRO A 454 -23.26 -23.17 -4.57
N ALA A 455 -24.21 -23.62 -3.74
CA ALA A 455 -25.63 -23.50 -4.03
C ALA A 455 -26.04 -22.03 -4.22
N ARG A 456 -27.04 -21.76 -5.06
CA ARG A 456 -27.53 -20.40 -5.35
C ARG A 456 -27.92 -19.62 -4.08
N ARG A 457 -28.49 -20.28 -3.07
CA ARG A 457 -28.81 -19.65 -1.78
C ARG A 457 -27.59 -19.05 -1.08
N LEU A 458 -26.43 -19.71 -1.15
CA LEU A 458 -25.20 -19.23 -0.52
C LEU A 458 -24.63 -18.03 -1.28
N LYS A 459 -24.85 -17.96 -2.61
CA LYS A 459 -24.52 -16.78 -3.42
C LYS A 459 -25.35 -15.57 -3.03
N TRP A 460 -26.66 -15.74 -2.85
CA TRP A 460 -27.52 -14.66 -2.38
C TRP A 460 -27.19 -14.23 -0.95
N ALA A 461 -26.97 -15.17 -0.03
CA ALA A 461 -26.58 -14.86 1.34
C ALA A 461 -25.24 -14.13 1.42
N ARG A 462 -24.21 -14.58 0.68
CA ARG A 462 -22.93 -13.88 0.56
C ARG A 462 -23.12 -12.49 -0.03
N GLY A 463 -23.86 -12.37 -1.13
CA GLY A 463 -24.17 -11.09 -1.76
C GLY A 463 -24.85 -10.10 -0.83
N ALA A 464 -25.79 -10.56 0.01
CA ALA A 464 -26.44 -9.71 1.01
C ALA A 464 -25.47 -9.18 2.06
N VAL A 465 -24.53 -10.01 2.54
CA VAL A 465 -23.47 -9.56 3.47
C VAL A 465 -22.49 -8.61 2.77
N GLU A 466 -22.12 -8.89 1.51
CA GLU A 466 -21.22 -8.04 0.73
C GLU A 466 -21.85 -6.68 0.41
N LEU A 467 -23.18 -6.59 0.24
CA LEU A 467 -23.86 -5.30 0.09
C LEU A 467 -23.68 -4.41 1.32
N CYS A 468 -23.54 -4.99 2.52
CA CYS A 468 -23.25 -4.23 3.73
C CYS A 468 -21.85 -3.61 3.76
N ARG A 469 -20.94 -3.94 2.82
CA ARG A 469 -19.61 -3.31 2.74
C ARG A 469 -19.66 -1.83 2.39
N ILE A 470 -20.79 -1.32 1.90
CA ILE A 470 -21.00 0.12 1.73
C ILE A 470 -21.17 0.86 3.07
N VAL A 471 -21.60 0.16 4.13
CA VAL A 471 -21.86 0.75 5.45
C VAL A 471 -20.63 1.44 6.05
N PRO A 472 -19.41 0.84 6.08
CA PRO A 472 -18.24 1.57 6.55
C PRO A 472 -17.88 2.80 5.69
N VAL A 473 -18.18 2.78 4.39
CA VAL A 473 -18.02 3.97 3.51
C VAL A 473 -18.98 5.08 3.94
N MET A 474 -20.25 4.72 4.15
CA MET A 474 -21.27 5.64 4.66
C MET A 474 -20.90 6.18 6.04
N GLY A 475 -20.35 5.33 6.91
CA GLY A 475 -19.83 5.74 8.22
C GLY A 475 -18.71 6.77 8.09
N GLY A 476 -17.78 6.57 7.16
CA GLY A 476 -16.73 7.55 6.87
C GLY A 476 -17.27 8.87 6.33
N ALA A 477 -18.25 8.82 5.43
CA ALA A 477 -18.92 10.02 4.91
C ALA A 477 -19.74 10.76 5.98
N ALA A 478 -20.48 10.04 6.83
CA ALA A 478 -21.20 10.61 7.96
C ALA A 478 -20.24 11.28 8.95
N LEU A 479 -19.11 10.63 9.25
CA LEU A 479 -18.09 11.18 10.11
C LEU A 479 -17.46 12.45 9.51
N ALA A 480 -17.25 12.49 8.19
CA ALA A 480 -16.80 13.71 7.51
C ALA A 480 -17.81 14.85 7.66
N VAL A 481 -19.12 14.57 7.49
CA VAL A 481 -20.19 15.56 7.72
C VAL A 481 -20.19 16.05 9.18
N LEU A 482 -20.09 15.14 10.16
CA LEU A 482 -20.04 15.49 11.59
C LEU A 482 -18.81 16.34 11.94
N VAL A 483 -17.64 15.98 11.44
CA VAL A 483 -16.40 16.73 11.67
C VAL A 483 -16.48 18.10 11.02
N LEU A 484 -16.98 18.21 9.79
CA LEU A 484 -17.20 19.50 9.14
C LEU A 484 -18.20 20.38 9.92
N ALA A 485 -19.26 19.79 10.46
CA ALA A 485 -20.20 20.50 11.32
C ALA A 485 -19.52 20.97 12.63
N ALA A 486 -18.67 20.13 13.25
CA ALA A 486 -17.90 20.52 14.42
C ALA A 486 -16.94 21.68 14.12
N PHE A 487 -16.24 21.64 12.97
CA PHE A 487 -15.44 22.77 12.49
C PHE A 487 -16.28 24.04 12.34
N ALA A 488 -17.48 23.93 11.76
CA ALA A 488 -18.39 25.07 11.60
C ALA A 488 -18.83 25.65 12.94
N VAL A 489 -19.13 24.80 13.94
CA VAL A 489 -19.50 25.23 15.30
C VAL A 489 -18.34 25.94 15.99
N VAL A 490 -17.14 25.36 15.96
CA VAL A 490 -15.94 25.96 16.56
C VAL A 490 -15.65 27.32 15.89
N ALA A 491 -15.74 27.37 14.56
CA ALA A 491 -15.53 28.60 13.82
C ALA A 491 -16.59 29.67 14.10
N ALA A 492 -17.86 29.28 14.28
CA ALA A 492 -18.94 30.21 14.62
C ALA A 492 -18.79 30.80 16.02
N ARG A 493 -18.28 30.03 16.99
CA ARG A 493 -18.13 30.46 18.39
C ARG A 493 -16.83 31.21 18.68
N TRP A 494 -15.72 30.74 18.12
CA TRP A 494 -14.37 31.19 18.47
C TRP A 494 -13.56 31.69 17.26
N GLY A 495 -14.16 31.70 16.08
CA GLY A 495 -13.51 32.10 14.84
C GLY A 495 -12.69 30.98 14.19
N PHE A 496 -12.31 31.21 12.93
CA PHE A 496 -11.55 30.24 12.13
C PHE A 496 -10.14 29.93 12.60
N PRO A 497 -9.36 30.90 13.13
CA PRO A 497 -8.05 30.57 13.68
C PRO A 497 -8.14 29.51 14.79
N ALA A 498 -9.16 29.59 15.65
CA ALA A 498 -9.44 28.58 16.66
C ALA A 498 -9.84 27.24 16.04
N ALA A 499 -10.68 27.25 14.99
CA ALA A 499 -11.05 26.03 14.26
C ALA A 499 -9.86 25.36 13.57
N VAL A 500 -8.95 26.13 12.97
CA VAL A 500 -7.71 25.61 12.35
C VAL A 500 -6.76 25.07 13.42
N ALA A 501 -6.55 25.81 14.51
CA ALA A 501 -5.70 25.37 15.63
C ALA A 501 -6.25 24.10 16.31
N GLY A 502 -7.56 24.00 16.47
CA GLY A 502 -8.25 22.82 16.99
C GLY A 502 -8.45 21.70 15.97
N GLY A 503 -8.10 21.91 14.70
CA GLY A 503 -8.45 21.00 13.62
C GLY A 503 -7.81 19.63 13.73
N GLY A 504 -6.56 19.57 14.20
CA GLY A 504 -5.89 18.31 14.51
C GLY A 504 -6.64 17.52 15.59
N VAL A 505 -7.12 18.19 16.63
CA VAL A 505 -7.89 17.56 17.71
C VAL A 505 -9.23 17.03 17.20
N LEU A 506 -9.95 17.81 16.39
CA LEU A 506 -11.24 17.39 15.80
C LEU A 506 -11.07 16.18 14.88
N LEU A 507 -10.05 16.19 14.01
CA LEU A 507 -9.74 15.08 13.12
C LEU A 507 -9.31 13.84 13.91
N CYS A 508 -8.47 13.99 14.93
CA CYS A 508 -8.12 12.90 15.83
C CYS A 508 -9.34 12.33 16.57
N ALA A 509 -10.25 13.17 17.05
CA ALA A 509 -11.48 12.72 17.71
C ALA A 509 -12.37 11.90 16.75
N GLY A 510 -12.58 12.38 15.51
CA GLY A 510 -13.28 11.61 14.49
C GLY A 510 -12.56 10.28 14.20
N GLY A 511 -11.23 10.33 14.10
CA GLY A 511 -10.38 9.17 13.95
C GLY A 511 -10.54 8.11 15.06
N VAL A 512 -10.63 8.53 16.31
CA VAL A 512 -10.87 7.65 17.45
C VAL A 512 -12.25 7.01 17.34
N VAL A 513 -13.27 7.76 16.92
CA VAL A 513 -14.61 7.21 16.66
C VAL A 513 -14.57 6.16 15.56
N ALA A 514 -13.90 6.43 14.43
CA ALA A 514 -13.73 5.47 13.34
C ALA A 514 -13.07 4.17 13.80
N CYS A 515 -11.98 4.28 14.55
CA CYS A 515 -11.27 3.14 15.16
C CYS A 515 -12.16 2.36 16.15
N ALA A 516 -12.93 3.04 16.99
CA ALA A 516 -13.85 2.42 17.94
C ALA A 516 -15.00 1.69 17.23
N VAL A 517 -15.57 2.29 16.18
CA VAL A 517 -16.61 1.66 15.35
C VAL A 517 -16.08 0.38 14.69
N ALA A 518 -14.85 0.38 14.17
CA ALA A 518 -14.25 -0.83 13.62
C ALA A 518 -14.06 -1.94 14.66
N VAL A 519 -13.63 -1.58 15.88
CA VAL A 519 -13.54 -2.53 17.01
C VAL A 519 -14.91 -3.11 17.34
N VAL A 520 -15.93 -2.26 17.50
CA VAL A 520 -17.31 -2.70 17.77
C VAL A 520 -17.84 -3.60 16.66
N ALA A 521 -17.63 -3.22 15.39
CA ALA A 521 -18.03 -4.02 14.23
C ALA A 521 -17.38 -5.41 14.24
N LYS A 522 -16.08 -5.52 14.53
CA LYS A 522 -15.39 -6.81 14.68
C LYS A 522 -16.04 -7.68 15.74
N TRP A 523 -16.32 -7.14 16.92
CA TRP A 523 -16.91 -7.91 18.03
C TRP A 523 -18.37 -8.31 17.78
N LEU A 524 -19.17 -7.44 17.16
CA LEU A 524 -20.56 -7.75 16.81
C LEU A 524 -20.67 -8.75 15.64
N LEU A 525 -19.85 -8.58 14.60
CA LEU A 525 -19.92 -9.39 13.40
C LEU A 525 -19.25 -10.75 13.56
N VAL A 526 -18.16 -10.85 14.31
CA VAL A 526 -17.35 -12.09 14.37
C VAL A 526 -17.21 -12.62 15.79
N GLY A 527 -17.01 -11.74 16.76
CA GLY A 527 -16.68 -12.11 18.14
C GLY A 527 -15.19 -12.43 18.27
N ARG A 528 -14.86 -13.54 18.94
CA ARG A 528 -13.47 -13.97 19.16
C ARG A 528 -13.05 -14.99 18.11
N PHE A 529 -11.92 -14.75 17.43
CA PHE A 529 -11.33 -15.73 16.54
C PHE A 529 -10.77 -16.93 17.31
N LYS A 530 -10.87 -18.12 16.70
CA LYS A 530 -10.31 -19.38 17.18
C LYS A 530 -9.63 -20.09 16.03
N ALA A 531 -8.53 -20.79 16.31
CA ALA A 531 -7.87 -21.65 15.33
C ALA A 531 -8.89 -22.69 14.82
N ALA A 532 -9.14 -22.68 13.52
CA ALA A 532 -10.17 -23.50 12.88
C ALA A 532 -10.02 -23.49 11.36
N GLU A 533 -10.62 -24.49 10.72
CA GLU A 533 -10.78 -24.55 9.27
C GLU A 533 -12.22 -24.19 8.88
N ARG A 534 -12.38 -23.26 7.95
CA ARG A 534 -13.68 -22.79 7.48
C ARG A 534 -13.69 -22.73 5.94
N PRO A 535 -14.69 -23.32 5.27
CA PRO A 535 -14.78 -23.18 3.82
C PRO A 535 -15.12 -21.74 3.43
N LEU A 536 -14.64 -21.31 2.26
CA LEU A 536 -14.86 -19.97 1.71
C LEU A 536 -16.35 -19.58 1.68
N TRP A 537 -17.23 -20.52 1.36
CA TRP A 537 -18.68 -20.30 1.32
C TRP A 537 -19.34 -20.54 2.67
N SER A 538 -18.81 -19.89 3.72
CA SER A 538 -19.40 -19.88 5.06
C SER A 538 -19.69 -18.46 5.52
N SER A 539 -20.79 -18.29 6.28
CA SER A 539 -21.16 -17.01 6.89
C SER A 539 -20.06 -16.45 7.78
N PHE A 540 -19.23 -17.31 8.39
CA PHE A 540 -18.06 -16.88 9.15
C PHE A 540 -17.10 -16.06 8.28
N VAL A 541 -16.65 -16.59 7.14
CA VAL A 541 -15.73 -15.89 6.25
C VAL A 541 -16.32 -14.56 5.78
N TRP A 542 -17.59 -14.53 5.36
CA TRP A 542 -18.20 -13.29 4.84
C TRP A 542 -18.36 -12.20 5.91
N ARG A 543 -18.65 -12.58 7.15
CA ARG A 543 -18.71 -11.64 8.29
C ARG A 543 -17.32 -11.13 8.66
N THR A 544 -16.30 -11.99 8.62
CA THR A 544 -14.90 -11.59 8.83
C THR A 544 -14.48 -10.56 7.80
N GLU A 545 -14.74 -10.82 6.52
CA GLU A 545 -14.42 -9.88 5.44
C GLU A 545 -15.20 -8.55 5.54
N LEU A 546 -16.45 -8.60 6.00
CA LEU A 546 -17.22 -7.37 6.27
C LEU A 546 -16.61 -6.59 7.43
N ALA A 547 -16.19 -7.26 8.51
CA ALA A 547 -15.51 -6.61 9.63
C ALA A 547 -14.17 -6.00 9.19
N ASP A 548 -13.41 -6.68 8.34
CA ASP A 548 -12.17 -6.17 7.75
C ASP A 548 -12.40 -4.92 6.90
N THR A 549 -13.55 -4.83 6.19
CA THR A 549 -13.93 -3.62 5.46
C THR A 549 -14.08 -2.39 6.40
N PHE A 550 -14.52 -2.55 7.65
CA PHE A 550 -14.52 -1.44 8.62
C PHE A 550 -13.11 -1.02 9.02
N VAL A 551 -12.16 -1.96 9.06
CA VAL A 551 -10.76 -1.62 9.30
C VAL A 551 -10.20 -0.84 8.11
N GLU A 552 -10.27 -1.41 6.91
CA GLU A 552 -9.62 -0.88 5.71
C GLU A 552 -10.24 0.43 5.19
N VAL A 553 -11.55 0.61 5.34
CA VAL A 553 -12.28 1.74 4.72
C VAL A 553 -12.65 2.83 5.72
N LEU A 554 -12.77 2.50 7.01
CA LEU A 554 -13.14 3.46 8.05
C LEU A 554 -11.97 3.76 8.99
N ALA A 555 -11.41 2.77 9.70
CA ALA A 555 -10.38 3.03 10.71
C ALA A 555 -9.04 3.49 10.11
N VAL A 556 -8.54 2.79 9.08
CA VAL A 556 -7.22 3.04 8.48
C VAL A 556 -7.13 4.44 7.85
N PRO A 557 -8.07 4.89 6.99
CA PRO A 557 -7.97 6.21 6.36
C PRO A 557 -8.15 7.38 7.33
N TRP A 558 -8.90 7.18 8.42
CA TRP A 558 -9.18 8.23 9.39
C TRP A 558 -8.10 8.39 10.46
N LEU A 559 -7.53 7.29 10.97
CA LEU A 559 -6.55 7.37 12.05
C LEU A 559 -5.54 6.22 12.06
N ALA A 560 -5.99 4.97 11.94
CA ALA A 560 -5.12 3.83 12.23
C ALA A 560 -3.86 3.79 11.34
N GLY A 561 -3.95 4.20 10.07
CA GLY A 561 -2.78 4.32 9.20
C GLY A 561 -1.72 5.30 9.72
N ALA A 562 -2.14 6.41 10.33
CA ALA A 562 -1.24 7.41 10.91
C ALA A 562 -0.65 6.99 12.27
N LEU A 563 -1.21 5.98 12.93
CA LEU A 563 -0.74 5.49 14.24
C LEU A 563 0.44 4.51 14.15
N SER A 564 0.88 4.13 12.95
CA SER A 564 1.99 3.20 12.74
C SER A 564 3.23 3.59 13.56
N GLY A 565 3.79 2.63 14.30
CA GLY A 565 4.95 2.84 15.19
C GLY A 565 4.62 3.55 16.51
N THR A 566 3.35 3.71 16.90
CA THR A 566 2.97 4.39 18.16
C THR A 566 2.34 3.43 19.19
N PRO A 567 2.34 3.78 20.49
CA PRO A 567 1.57 3.05 21.49
C PRO A 567 0.06 3.01 21.21
N LEU A 568 -0.49 4.02 20.52
CA LEU A 568 -1.91 4.08 20.17
C LEU A 568 -2.31 2.96 19.20
N MET A 569 -1.44 2.62 18.24
CA MET A 569 -1.64 1.47 17.35
C MET A 569 -1.77 0.18 18.18
N ASN A 570 -0.86 -0.02 19.13
CA ASN A 570 -0.92 -1.21 19.99
C ASN A 570 -2.20 -1.27 20.84
N TRP A 571 -2.67 -0.14 21.36
CA TRP A 571 -3.95 -0.08 22.11
C TRP A 571 -5.14 -0.44 21.22
N TRP A 572 -5.18 0.11 20.01
CA TRP A 572 -6.26 -0.17 19.08
C TRP A 572 -6.25 -1.63 18.59
N LEU A 573 -5.10 -2.19 18.25
CA LEU A 573 -4.94 -3.61 17.89
C LEU A 573 -5.33 -4.55 19.05
N ARG A 574 -5.04 -4.17 20.31
CA ARG A 574 -5.56 -4.89 21.49
C ARG A 574 -7.08 -4.83 21.58
N GLY A 575 -7.68 -3.69 21.23
CA GLY A 575 -9.13 -3.55 21.11
C GLY A 575 -9.74 -4.51 20.09
N LEU A 576 -9.03 -4.80 18.99
CA LEU A 576 -9.41 -5.82 18.01
C LEU A 576 -9.18 -7.27 18.50
N GLY A 577 -8.40 -7.47 19.57
CA GLY A 577 -8.18 -8.77 20.20
C GLY A 577 -6.72 -9.20 20.32
N ALA A 578 -5.78 -8.48 19.69
CA ALA A 578 -4.37 -8.86 19.71
C ALA A 578 -3.75 -8.80 21.10
N ARG A 579 -2.86 -9.75 21.40
CA ARG A 579 -2.11 -9.80 22.65
C ARG A 579 -0.74 -9.16 22.45
N ILE A 580 -0.65 -7.85 22.68
CA ILE A 580 0.59 -7.08 22.45
C ILE A 580 1.24 -6.70 23.78
N GLY A 581 2.51 -7.00 23.98
CA GLY A 581 3.29 -6.69 25.18
C GLY A 581 3.68 -5.22 25.32
N ARG A 582 4.22 -4.85 26.48
CA ARG A 582 4.71 -3.49 26.75
C ARG A 582 5.93 -3.17 25.87
N GLY A 583 5.99 -1.96 25.33
CA GLY A 583 7.14 -1.50 24.55
C GLY A 583 7.30 -2.17 23.19
N ALA A 584 6.34 -2.97 22.73
CA ALA A 584 6.32 -3.50 21.37
C ALA A 584 6.20 -2.35 20.35
N TRP A 585 6.91 -2.45 19.23
CA TRP A 585 6.83 -1.51 18.12
C TRP A 585 6.14 -2.18 16.95
N CYS A 586 5.01 -1.62 16.50
CA CYS A 586 4.22 -2.19 15.41
C CYS A 586 3.97 -1.13 14.34
N GLU A 587 4.53 -1.33 13.15
CA GLU A 587 4.38 -0.43 12.00
C GLU A 587 3.30 -0.89 11.01
N THR A 588 2.60 -1.99 11.31
CA THR A 588 1.58 -2.59 10.45
C THR A 588 0.27 -2.77 11.21
N TYR A 589 -0.84 -2.68 10.49
CA TYR A 589 -2.17 -3.05 10.98
C TYR A 589 -2.64 -4.39 10.40
N TRP A 590 -1.87 -5.02 9.51
CA TRP A 590 -2.20 -6.29 8.86
C TRP A 590 -2.04 -7.48 9.82
N LEU A 591 -2.94 -7.51 10.80
CA LEU A 591 -3.16 -8.56 11.79
C LEU A 591 -4.63 -9.03 11.64
N PRO A 592 -4.97 -9.82 10.59
CA PRO A 592 -6.35 -10.04 10.17
C PRO A 592 -7.22 -10.62 11.30
N GLU A 593 -6.85 -11.80 11.81
CA GLU A 593 -7.52 -12.41 12.97
C GLU A 593 -6.78 -12.02 14.25
N ALA A 594 -6.90 -10.75 14.64
CA ALA A 594 -6.14 -10.16 15.74
C ALA A 594 -6.09 -11.02 17.03
N ASP A 595 -7.17 -11.72 17.43
CA ASP A 595 -7.17 -12.59 18.63
C ASP A 595 -6.15 -13.75 18.57
N LEU A 596 -5.75 -14.15 17.36
CA LEU A 596 -4.76 -15.19 17.07
C LEU A 596 -3.34 -14.61 16.96
N VAL A 597 -3.13 -13.34 17.26
CA VAL A 597 -1.80 -12.72 17.25
C VAL A 597 -1.31 -12.45 18.67
N ARG A 598 -0.11 -12.95 18.97
CA ARG A 598 0.64 -12.62 20.19
C ARG A 598 1.96 -11.95 19.81
N ILE A 599 2.16 -10.71 20.25
CA ILE A 599 3.40 -9.94 20.11
C ILE A 599 3.95 -9.68 21.50
N GLY A 600 5.15 -10.17 21.78
CA GLY A 600 5.79 -10.10 23.09
C GLY A 600 6.19 -8.68 23.49
N ALA A 601 6.63 -8.52 24.75
CA ALA A 601 7.18 -7.25 25.21
C ALA A 601 8.42 -6.88 24.39
N GLY A 602 8.60 -5.60 24.07
CA GLY A 602 9.77 -5.11 23.32
C GLY A 602 9.92 -5.62 21.88
N ALA A 603 9.04 -6.48 21.37
CA ALA A 603 9.11 -7.02 20.01
C ALA A 603 8.90 -5.93 18.94
N SER A 604 9.49 -6.11 17.77
CA SER A 604 9.49 -5.15 16.66
C SER A 604 8.90 -5.76 15.40
N VAL A 605 7.74 -5.28 14.97
CA VAL A 605 7.09 -5.59 13.69
C VAL A 605 7.21 -4.37 12.78
N ASN A 606 8.06 -4.47 11.76
CA ASN A 606 8.42 -3.36 10.88
C ASN A 606 7.36 -3.10 9.78
N ARG A 607 7.54 -2.03 9.00
CA ARG A 607 6.68 -1.66 7.86
C ARG A 607 6.49 -2.79 6.86
N GLY A 608 5.33 -2.81 6.22
CA GLY A 608 5.01 -3.77 5.16
C GLY A 608 4.97 -5.24 5.62
N CYS A 609 5.06 -5.51 6.92
CA CYS A 609 4.95 -6.86 7.44
C CYS A 609 3.49 -7.32 7.46
N VAL A 610 3.28 -8.61 7.19
CA VAL A 610 1.98 -9.27 7.33
C VAL A 610 2.12 -10.35 8.40
N VAL A 611 1.36 -10.21 9.48
CA VAL A 611 1.25 -11.24 10.53
C VAL A 611 0.05 -12.11 10.16
N GLN A 612 0.29 -13.04 9.23
CA GLN A 612 -0.77 -13.76 8.54
C GLN A 612 -1.27 -14.94 9.39
N THR A 613 -2.46 -14.78 9.95
CA THR A 613 -3.13 -15.75 10.83
C THR A 613 -3.98 -16.78 10.08
N HIS A 614 -4.19 -16.62 8.78
CA HIS A 614 -4.86 -17.62 7.96
C HIS A 614 -4.24 -17.83 6.58
N LEU A 615 -4.49 -18.99 5.98
CA LEU A 615 -4.19 -19.27 4.57
C LEU A 615 -5.40 -19.88 3.87
N PHE A 616 -5.65 -19.46 2.63
CA PHE A 616 -6.60 -20.12 1.76
C PHE A 616 -5.90 -21.22 0.96
N HIS A 617 -6.22 -22.48 1.26
CA HIS A 617 -5.84 -23.63 0.43
C HIS A 617 -7.11 -24.30 -0.05
N ASP A 618 -7.23 -24.50 -1.37
CA ASP A 618 -8.43 -25.10 -1.98
C ASP A 618 -9.75 -24.45 -1.54
N ARG A 619 -9.71 -23.13 -1.29
CA ARG A 619 -10.83 -22.31 -0.80
C ARG A 619 -11.32 -22.72 0.59
N ILE A 620 -10.44 -23.29 1.41
CA ILE A 620 -10.61 -23.48 2.84
C ILE A 620 -9.68 -22.50 3.54
N MET A 621 -10.27 -21.62 4.36
CA MET A 621 -9.57 -20.73 5.26
C MET A 621 -9.09 -21.53 6.46
N ARG A 622 -7.79 -21.67 6.62
CA ARG A 622 -7.18 -22.33 7.77
C ARG A 622 -6.54 -21.27 8.66
N MET A 623 -7.07 -21.10 9.86
CA MET A 623 -6.61 -20.11 10.83
C MET A 623 -5.82 -20.77 11.94
N ASP A 624 -4.74 -20.13 12.39
CA ASP A 624 -3.91 -20.58 13.52
C ASP A 624 -3.23 -19.40 14.23
N GLU A 625 -2.74 -19.61 15.46
CA GLU A 625 -2.05 -18.59 16.24
C GLU A 625 -0.68 -18.25 15.62
N VAL A 626 -0.31 -16.97 15.64
CA VAL A 626 1.03 -16.49 15.30
C VAL A 626 1.63 -15.80 16.51
N VAL A 627 2.83 -16.22 16.88
CA VAL A 627 3.53 -15.75 18.08
C VAL A 627 4.84 -15.09 17.68
N LEU A 628 5.03 -13.84 18.10
CA LEU A 628 6.34 -13.21 18.21
C LEU A 628 6.62 -13.06 19.69
N GLU A 629 7.66 -13.70 20.21
CA GLU A 629 7.99 -13.65 21.63
C GLU A 629 8.68 -12.34 22.04
N GLU A 630 9.09 -12.24 23.30
CA GLU A 630 9.73 -11.04 23.85
C GLU A 630 10.99 -10.65 23.05
N GLY A 631 11.08 -9.39 22.65
CA GLY A 631 12.20 -8.85 21.88
C GLY A 631 12.35 -9.40 20.45
N ALA A 632 11.44 -10.27 19.99
CA ALA A 632 11.48 -10.81 18.64
C ALA A 632 11.34 -9.71 17.58
N THR A 633 11.98 -9.89 16.42
CA THR A 633 11.95 -8.94 15.31
C THR A 633 11.45 -9.60 14.03
N LEU A 634 10.47 -8.95 13.40
CA LEU A 634 10.09 -9.18 12.01
C LEU A 634 10.50 -7.96 11.17
N GLY A 635 11.49 -8.14 10.32
CA GLY A 635 12.04 -7.09 9.44
C GLY A 635 11.09 -6.68 8.32
N PRO A 636 11.30 -5.50 7.70
CA PRO A 636 10.40 -4.93 6.70
C PRO A 636 10.02 -5.90 5.59
N HIS A 637 8.76 -5.86 5.16
CA HIS A 637 8.22 -6.78 4.14
C HIS A 637 8.33 -8.28 4.52
N GLY A 638 8.51 -8.57 5.82
CA GLY A 638 8.51 -9.92 6.35
C GLY A 638 7.09 -10.46 6.52
N ILE A 639 6.88 -11.73 6.20
CA ILE A 639 5.59 -12.40 6.40
C ILE A 639 5.77 -13.62 7.29
N VAL A 640 4.86 -13.75 8.25
CA VAL A 640 4.78 -14.91 9.14
C VAL A 640 3.48 -15.63 8.87
N LEU A 641 3.55 -16.93 8.58
CA LEU A 641 2.40 -17.77 8.27
C LEU A 641 1.76 -18.39 9.53
N PRO A 642 0.53 -18.93 9.44
CA PRO A 642 -0.21 -19.42 10.60
C PRO A 642 0.54 -20.54 11.34
N GLY A 643 0.45 -20.55 12.67
CA GLY A 643 1.06 -21.56 13.54
C GLY A 643 2.55 -21.31 13.80
N ALA A 644 3.14 -20.26 13.23
CA ALA A 644 4.55 -19.96 13.41
C ALA A 644 4.84 -19.23 14.73
N THR A 645 6.01 -19.52 15.30
CA THR A 645 6.54 -18.86 16.50
C THR A 645 7.92 -18.28 16.22
N VAL A 646 8.10 -16.98 16.39
CA VAL A 646 9.40 -16.31 16.37
C VAL A 646 9.87 -16.19 17.82
N GLY A 647 10.86 -17.00 18.20
CA GLY A 647 11.35 -17.10 19.57
C GLY A 647 11.95 -15.80 20.12
N ALA A 648 12.10 -15.74 21.45
CA ALA A 648 12.52 -14.54 22.16
C ALA A 648 13.84 -13.98 21.61
N CYS A 649 13.90 -12.68 21.35
CA CYS A 649 15.05 -11.98 20.78
C CYS A 649 15.55 -12.57 19.44
N ALA A 650 14.77 -13.39 18.74
CA ALA A 650 15.11 -13.85 17.41
C ALA A 650 14.84 -12.77 16.37
N THR A 651 15.70 -12.69 15.35
CA THR A 651 15.56 -11.72 14.26
C THR A 651 15.24 -12.42 12.95
N VAL A 652 14.09 -12.08 12.36
CA VAL A 652 13.76 -12.38 10.97
C VAL A 652 14.09 -11.15 10.12
N GLY A 653 15.00 -11.29 9.17
CA GLY A 653 15.48 -10.20 8.33
C GLY A 653 14.43 -9.70 7.30
N PRO A 654 14.63 -8.52 6.71
CA PRO A 654 13.72 -7.97 5.70
C PRO A 654 13.45 -8.90 4.51
N ALA A 655 12.24 -8.79 3.94
CA ALA A 655 11.72 -9.57 2.82
C ALA A 655 11.65 -11.09 3.05
N SER A 656 11.64 -11.53 4.31
CA SER A 656 11.66 -12.95 4.67
C SER A 656 10.26 -13.56 4.81
N LEU A 657 10.16 -14.87 4.64
CA LEU A 657 8.93 -15.65 4.85
C LEU A 657 9.18 -16.75 5.89
N VAL A 658 8.52 -16.65 7.05
CA VAL A 658 8.47 -17.69 8.08
C VAL A 658 7.36 -18.67 7.74
N MET A 659 7.69 -19.95 7.66
CA MET A 659 6.79 -20.98 7.16
C MET A 659 5.71 -21.36 8.18
N ARG A 660 4.62 -21.95 7.67
CA ARG A 660 3.51 -22.44 8.49
C ARG A 660 4.03 -23.44 9.53
N GLY A 661 3.68 -23.25 10.79
CA GLY A 661 4.07 -24.13 11.90
C GLY A 661 5.55 -24.08 12.27
N GLU A 662 6.35 -23.20 11.66
CA GLU A 662 7.78 -23.10 11.94
C GLU A 662 8.02 -22.39 13.28
N SER A 663 8.92 -22.93 14.12
CA SER A 663 9.29 -22.36 15.40
C SER A 663 10.77 -21.99 15.40
N LEU A 664 11.07 -20.70 15.50
CA LEU A 664 12.43 -20.16 15.49
C LEU A 664 13.00 -20.12 16.91
N PRO A 665 14.18 -20.69 17.17
CA PRO A 665 14.76 -20.68 18.51
C PRO A 665 15.11 -19.26 18.99
N ALA A 666 15.09 -19.05 20.30
CA ALA A 666 15.44 -17.77 20.91
C ALA A 666 16.88 -17.31 20.56
N GLY A 667 17.07 -16.00 20.40
CA GLY A 667 18.37 -15.37 20.13
C GLY A 667 19.00 -15.69 18.77
N THR A 668 18.26 -16.36 17.88
CA THR A 668 18.76 -16.75 16.55
C THR A 668 18.42 -15.72 15.48
N ARG A 669 19.10 -15.80 14.33
CA ARG A 669 18.90 -14.88 13.20
C ARG A 669 18.55 -15.67 11.95
N TRP A 670 17.55 -15.19 11.21
CA TRP A 670 16.96 -15.84 10.05
C TRP A 670 16.78 -14.84 8.92
N LEU A 671 17.00 -15.29 7.70
CA LEU A 671 16.81 -14.48 6.50
C LEU A 671 16.45 -15.41 5.34
N GLY A 672 15.42 -15.05 4.59
CA GLY A 672 15.11 -15.68 3.32
C GLY A 672 13.63 -15.89 3.09
N ASN A 673 13.29 -16.25 1.86
CA ASN A 673 11.94 -16.58 1.46
C ASN A 673 11.97 -17.94 0.71
N PRO A 674 11.78 -19.08 1.40
CA PRO A 674 11.59 -19.23 2.85
C PRO A 674 12.87 -18.94 3.66
N ILE A 675 12.72 -18.68 4.95
CA ILE A 675 13.86 -18.36 5.83
C ILE A 675 14.86 -19.51 5.95
N ALA A 676 16.13 -19.14 6.13
CA ALA A 676 17.20 -20.00 6.57
C ALA A 676 18.06 -19.28 7.61
N ALA A 677 18.91 -20.03 8.33
CA ALA A 677 19.81 -19.46 9.32
C ALA A 677 20.68 -18.35 8.70
N TRP A 678 20.56 -17.14 9.23
CA TRP A 678 21.29 -15.98 8.75
C TRP A 678 22.68 -15.95 9.38
N GLN A 679 23.61 -16.67 8.77
CA GLN A 679 25.02 -16.57 9.15
C GLN A 679 25.53 -15.17 8.75
N PRO A 680 26.12 -14.41 9.68
CA PRO A 680 26.80 -13.19 9.30
C PRO A 680 27.96 -13.58 8.39
N GLU A 681 27.86 -13.25 7.10
CA GLU A 681 29.03 -13.20 6.22
C GLU A 681 30.06 -12.33 6.94
N LYS A 682 31.21 -12.93 7.27
CA LYS A 682 32.30 -12.36 8.07
C LYS A 682 32.38 -10.84 7.91
N GLU A 683 32.09 -10.10 8.99
CA GLU A 683 32.42 -8.67 9.17
C GLU A 683 33.93 -8.35 9.00
N ARG A 684 34.74 -9.30 8.54
CA ARG A 684 36.20 -9.16 8.30
C ARG A 684 36.57 -8.10 7.27
N ASP A 685 35.70 -7.75 6.32
CA ASP A 685 36.07 -6.80 5.26
C ASP A 685 35.76 -5.33 5.58
N MET A 686 34.92 -5.03 6.58
CA MET A 686 34.67 -3.63 6.98
C MET A 686 35.79 -3.06 7.88
N ARG A 687 36.45 -3.88 8.72
CA ARG A 687 37.63 -3.42 9.48
C ARG A 687 38.88 -3.27 8.61
N LYS A 688 39.08 -4.11 7.59
CA LYS A 688 40.25 -4.01 6.71
C LYS A 688 40.27 -2.76 5.83
N THR A 689 39.12 -2.16 5.53
CA THR A 689 39.09 -0.90 4.76
C THR A 689 39.30 0.34 5.63
N GLU A 690 39.18 0.24 6.96
CA GLU A 690 39.56 1.32 7.88
C GLU A 690 41.06 1.27 8.23
N ASP A 691 41.66 0.08 8.31
CA ASP A 691 43.11 -0.07 8.58
C ASP A 691 44.01 0.13 7.36
N THR A 692 43.47 0.15 6.13
CA THR A 692 44.24 0.51 4.91
C THR A 692 43.99 1.96 4.44
N ALA A 693 43.27 2.74 5.25
CA ALA A 693 43.06 4.18 5.05
C ALA A 693 43.66 5.02 6.21
N LYS A 694 44.72 4.49 6.84
CA LYS A 694 45.66 5.27 7.66
C LYS A 694 46.99 5.38 6.93
#